data_AF-A0AAJ7PY89-F1
#
_entry.id   AF-A0AAJ7PY89-F1
#
_cell.length_a   1.000
_cell.length_b   1.000
_cell.length_c   1.000
_cell.angle_alpha   90.00
_cell.angle_beta   90.00
_cell.angle_gamma   90.00
#
_symmetry.space_group_name_H-M   'P 1'
#
loop_
_entity.id
_entity.type
_entity.pdbx_description
1 polymer ?
#
loop_
_entity_poly.entity_id
_entity_poly.type
_entity_poly.pdbx_seq_one_letter_code
_entity_poly.pdbx_strand_id
1 'polypeptide(L)'
;MQTARVVTGDKFSYLMKEYFSIPLDSLQSVLSTAHITTITLILQYYSRNQDTLQLPDKYLSTMVSVLLQTHVVKDGSLFPELAPLLTSASPADIQALPSLRDDIVRETINRNLANMNLDQREAFGVWYSKVMPPSNITRGHQSLIRDTGNLIAYLPFRNFQHLSPAQLLDGLDVLQRNSLTPLKQEFVAQSLLSSYRNLTAQDFTRLGKITCQADPEDLLVYRGTEAFIVIQDIVMNCTREGLSLSNYLISKLLLNSTELKTPSSLSPARLAELTHLMPLLGVTFLQALTPAQLLAILPVLDSVPFSPAQAAIIIDKLPPGTTLTAPGQLQELGHLIAGMKTETLLTLTSDRLLSSLPAMAQHTPGLSPPQANAIATKLWGFPEVISWLDKVEPLLYCTPLLSVLPRTRMLVDNVTTASTKSWNTQQAIAIVSELLETKPNVIRQNFLSLGTLGQGVSCAILKQRFQADSSPSAVIKILALLRRQPGPLHTSLKKCVIDELYQLEFFSELLKDLGAEIALTMSVSTIKKFSTDVMDTLRKLIIQDPQQFLLQPRTKQELLVDKMVQRLGMYTGVFTEEEFRSLGIMAPFVVDEVLIQVDRSFFTNNLHYLQGLCYTRSKMDIVARILQEAFGPVKNWNQTTLSQVDWFFFFLPDSSLQEIPRALMSVRRIEKLFMNQRRWERGAVGSHCLNEDERKEFFEKQQFVLQFFLGFLKINPLSPTPIVPNCEILHTIPPAAWTSSSLTSMSPSAFSNCLELMGRDPFLASYQRIQVLMKVKQMYGPVSSFSQSVISQLGRLAKELTVEELSSLRLTERRSIAALGAVSDLSNRQLAAGFTTVLNSTKLSPSQLDSSILVAMGYMVCGAKTTEMKSFNAVEFSKAVLWLGQLKLSCSEEQLETLVGLLTHSLAFGPISTWGTDVFIEIGVLAAGLPDFAMSALVKEQIEGITPEAISMIPPERFYVALNPRQISLFSYEQATAVTDEQLSVLSDVQRTALAMVLTPWENRPVDFRGKSSGLALSHSPLCLILGLLMLLMVLPCPDLCCPGT
;
A
#
# COMPACT_ATOMS: atom_id res chain seq x y z
N MET A 1 -65.23 16.71 -20.74
CA MET A 1 -66.52 17.04 -20.10
C MET A 1 -67.05 15.82 -19.36
N GLN A 2 -66.97 15.79 -18.03
CA GLN A 2 -68.07 15.53 -17.09
C GLN A 2 -67.54 15.40 -15.65
N THR A 3 -68.12 16.25 -14.81
CA THR A 3 -68.22 16.21 -13.34
C THR A 3 -66.95 16.30 -12.49
N ALA A 4 -66.69 17.53 -12.04
CA ALA A 4 -66.14 17.81 -10.73
C ALA A 4 -66.98 17.11 -9.64
N ARG A 5 -66.37 16.13 -8.96
CA ARG A 5 -66.79 15.71 -7.62
C ARG A 5 -65.77 16.28 -6.65
N VAL A 6 -66.23 17.15 -5.76
CA VAL A 6 -65.53 17.53 -4.53
C VAL A 6 -65.37 16.25 -3.70
N VAL A 7 -64.18 15.66 -3.74
CA VAL A 7 -63.81 14.50 -2.92
C VAL A 7 -63.31 15.03 -1.57
N THR A 8 -63.98 14.63 -0.50
CA THR A 8 -63.60 14.86 0.90
C THR A 8 -62.16 14.36 1.17
N GLY A 9 -61.36 15.13 1.90
CA GLY A 9 -59.90 14.92 2.08
C GLY A 9 -59.43 13.51 2.45
N ASP A 10 -60.26 12.71 3.14
CA ASP A 10 -59.91 11.35 3.55
C ASP A 10 -59.87 10.32 2.41
N LYS A 11 -60.77 10.44 1.41
CA LYS A 11 -60.77 9.53 0.23
C LYS A 11 -59.57 9.78 -0.69
N PHE A 12 -59.09 11.01 -0.69
CA PHE A 12 -57.95 11.42 -1.51
C PHE A 12 -56.62 10.98 -0.90
N SER A 13 -56.50 11.05 0.44
CA SER A 13 -55.39 10.47 1.19
C SER A 13 -55.26 8.95 0.97
N TYR A 14 -56.39 8.24 0.94
CA TYR A 14 -56.41 6.80 0.66
C TYR A 14 -55.90 6.47 -0.76
N LEU A 15 -56.31 7.25 -1.77
CA LEU A 15 -55.89 7.03 -3.15
C LEU A 15 -54.39 7.30 -3.37
N MET A 16 -53.82 8.29 -2.69
CA MET A 16 -52.38 8.58 -2.77
C MET A 16 -51.54 7.54 -2.02
N LYS A 17 -52.07 6.90 -0.98
CA LYS A 17 -51.41 5.80 -0.28
C LYS A 17 -51.17 4.59 -1.18
N GLU A 18 -52.11 4.26 -2.07
CA GLU A 18 -52.01 3.12 -2.99
C GLU A 18 -50.83 3.26 -3.98
N TYR A 19 -50.40 4.48 -4.32
CA TYR A 19 -49.20 4.70 -5.15
C TYR A 19 -47.91 4.20 -4.51
N PHE A 20 -47.87 4.06 -3.17
CA PHE A 20 -46.73 3.50 -2.45
C PHE A 20 -46.81 1.97 -2.28
N SER A 21 -47.88 1.34 -2.78
CA SER A 21 -48.05 -0.12 -2.83
C SER A 21 -47.76 -0.70 -4.23
N ILE A 22 -47.32 0.14 -5.18
CA ILE A 22 -46.96 -0.30 -6.54
C ILE A 22 -45.73 -1.22 -6.47
N PRO A 23 -45.72 -2.40 -7.10
CA PRO A 23 -44.52 -3.24 -7.16
C PRO A 23 -43.34 -2.53 -7.85
N LEU A 24 -42.11 -2.74 -7.37
CA LEU A 24 -40.90 -2.09 -7.88
C LEU A 24 -40.76 -2.20 -9.42
N ASP A 25 -41.07 -3.38 -9.98
CA ASP A 25 -40.96 -3.67 -11.41
C ASP A 25 -41.91 -2.82 -12.28
N SER A 26 -43.00 -2.32 -11.69
CA SER A 26 -44.00 -1.48 -12.37
C SER A 26 -43.87 0.01 -12.03
N LEU A 27 -43.12 0.35 -10.97
CA LEU A 27 -43.03 1.70 -10.42
C LEU A 27 -42.59 2.73 -11.46
N GLN A 28 -41.56 2.41 -12.23
CA GLN A 28 -41.01 3.30 -13.25
C GLN A 28 -42.01 3.59 -14.38
N SER A 29 -42.71 2.56 -14.86
CA SER A 29 -43.70 2.72 -15.92
C SER A 29 -44.91 3.54 -15.46
N VAL A 30 -45.39 3.30 -14.24
CA VAL A 30 -46.56 4.01 -13.70
C VAL A 30 -46.22 5.47 -13.39
N LEU A 31 -45.09 5.74 -12.73
CA LEU A 31 -44.73 7.12 -12.40
C LEU A 31 -44.37 7.94 -13.63
N SER A 32 -43.72 7.39 -14.65
CA SER A 32 -43.35 8.13 -15.86
C SER A 32 -44.54 8.62 -16.69
N THR A 33 -45.69 7.94 -16.58
CA THR A 33 -46.94 8.28 -17.31
C THR A 33 -47.92 9.12 -16.50
N ALA A 34 -47.71 9.26 -15.19
CA ALA A 34 -48.59 10.03 -14.32
C ALA A 34 -48.58 11.54 -14.68
N HIS A 35 -49.75 12.19 -14.57
CA HIS A 35 -49.85 13.64 -14.77
C HIS A 35 -49.13 14.40 -13.65
N ILE A 36 -48.52 15.54 -13.97
CA ILE A 36 -47.68 16.32 -13.02
C ILE A 36 -48.41 16.69 -11.73
N THR A 37 -49.70 17.04 -11.81
CA THR A 37 -50.51 17.31 -10.61
C THR A 37 -50.61 16.11 -9.69
N THR A 38 -50.66 14.89 -10.24
CA THR A 38 -50.68 13.64 -9.44
C THR A 38 -49.34 13.42 -8.76
N ILE A 39 -48.23 13.69 -9.47
CA ILE A 39 -46.88 13.59 -8.91
C ILE A 39 -46.69 14.55 -7.73
N THR A 40 -47.13 15.80 -7.86
CA THR A 40 -47.11 16.79 -6.77
C THR A 40 -47.86 16.28 -5.53
N LEU A 41 -49.03 15.67 -5.73
CA LEU A 41 -49.82 15.12 -4.63
C LEU A 41 -49.16 13.91 -3.97
N ILE A 42 -48.50 13.04 -4.76
CA ILE A 42 -47.70 11.92 -4.26
C ILE A 42 -46.54 12.44 -3.41
N LEU A 43 -45.82 13.46 -3.87
CA LEU A 43 -44.70 14.06 -3.15
C LEU A 43 -45.13 14.74 -1.85
N GLN A 44 -46.24 15.48 -1.87
CA GLN A 44 -46.83 16.08 -0.68
C GLN A 44 -47.29 15.02 0.33
N TYR A 45 -47.85 13.91 -0.15
CA TYR A 45 -48.22 12.78 0.71
C TYR A 45 -46.99 12.11 1.32
N TYR A 46 -45.95 11.84 0.52
CA TYR A 46 -44.68 11.29 0.99
C TYR A 46 -44.06 12.17 2.08
N SER A 47 -43.92 13.47 1.81
CA SER A 47 -43.32 14.43 2.75
C SER A 47 -44.05 14.50 4.10
N ARG A 48 -45.36 14.23 4.14
CA ARG A 48 -46.14 14.23 5.39
C ARG A 48 -46.12 12.91 6.14
N ASN A 49 -45.82 11.79 5.46
CA ASN A 49 -46.00 10.44 5.97
C ASN A 49 -44.72 9.58 5.92
N GLN A 50 -43.55 10.19 5.70
CA GLN A 50 -42.28 9.49 5.49
C GLN A 50 -41.97 8.47 6.60
N ASP A 51 -42.18 8.84 7.88
CA ASP A 51 -41.92 7.96 9.03
C ASP A 51 -42.85 6.74 9.07
N THR A 52 -44.04 6.85 8.48
CA THR A 52 -45.06 5.78 8.47
C THR A 52 -44.98 4.88 7.24
N LEU A 53 -44.37 5.33 6.15
CA LEU A 53 -44.34 4.61 4.87
C LEU A 53 -43.23 3.54 4.78
N GLN A 54 -42.11 3.68 5.51
CA GLN A 54 -40.99 2.72 5.61
C GLN A 54 -40.64 2.00 4.29
N LEU A 55 -40.42 2.77 3.22
CA LEU A 55 -40.14 2.21 1.89
C LEU A 55 -38.68 1.74 1.76
N PRO A 56 -38.39 0.64 1.04
CA PRO A 56 -37.02 0.20 0.79
C PRO A 56 -36.20 1.22 -0.01
N ASP A 57 -34.89 1.31 0.25
CA ASP A 57 -33.99 2.26 -0.44
C ASP A 57 -34.04 2.14 -1.96
N LYS A 58 -34.11 0.91 -2.48
CA LYS A 58 -34.21 0.64 -3.92
C LYS A 58 -35.50 1.20 -4.53
N TYR A 59 -36.58 1.21 -3.75
CA TYR A 59 -37.85 1.82 -4.14
C TYR A 59 -37.72 3.34 -4.23
N LEU A 60 -37.18 3.97 -3.19
CA LEU A 60 -36.97 5.42 -3.14
C LEU A 60 -36.02 5.90 -4.24
N SER A 61 -34.94 5.15 -4.48
CA SER A 61 -33.97 5.43 -5.54
C SER A 61 -34.61 5.34 -6.94
N THR A 62 -35.45 4.32 -7.17
CA THR A 62 -36.19 4.19 -8.45
C THR A 62 -37.21 5.31 -8.60
N MET A 63 -37.95 5.64 -7.53
CA MET A 63 -38.93 6.73 -7.52
C MET A 63 -38.26 8.06 -7.88
N VAL A 64 -37.21 8.45 -7.16
CA VAL A 64 -36.54 9.73 -7.40
C VAL A 64 -35.87 9.79 -8.77
N SER A 65 -35.26 8.71 -9.25
CA SER A 65 -34.66 8.64 -10.59
C SER A 65 -35.69 8.96 -11.68
N VAL A 66 -36.87 8.34 -11.62
CA VAL A 66 -37.94 8.57 -12.60
C VAL A 66 -38.48 9.99 -12.54
N LEU A 67 -38.63 10.54 -11.33
CA LEU A 67 -39.09 11.91 -11.12
C LEU A 67 -38.10 12.93 -11.67
N LEU A 68 -36.80 12.76 -11.42
CA LEU A 68 -35.75 13.63 -11.94
C LEU A 68 -35.65 13.53 -13.46
N GLN A 69 -35.62 12.32 -14.03
CA GLN A 69 -35.42 12.09 -15.46
C GLN A 69 -36.65 12.45 -16.32
N THR A 70 -37.87 12.33 -15.77
CA THR A 70 -39.11 12.49 -16.56
C THR A 70 -39.85 13.78 -16.23
N HIS A 71 -40.07 14.08 -14.95
CA HIS A 71 -40.98 15.15 -14.54
C HIS A 71 -40.26 16.47 -14.32
N VAL A 72 -39.12 16.47 -13.63
CA VAL A 72 -38.31 17.69 -13.43
C VAL A 72 -37.75 18.23 -14.75
N VAL A 73 -37.43 17.35 -15.70
CA VAL A 73 -37.02 17.74 -17.06
C VAL A 73 -38.15 18.48 -17.79
N LYS A 74 -39.40 18.10 -17.56
CA LYS A 74 -40.58 18.75 -18.18
C LYS A 74 -40.99 20.03 -17.44
N ASP A 75 -40.88 20.05 -16.12
CA ASP A 75 -41.23 21.17 -15.27
C ASP A 75 -40.27 21.28 -14.08
N GLY A 76 -39.37 22.25 -14.16
CA GLY A 76 -38.36 22.51 -13.13
C GLY A 76 -38.94 22.99 -11.79
N SER A 77 -40.18 23.50 -11.77
CA SER A 77 -40.82 23.98 -10.53
C SER A 77 -41.16 22.87 -9.55
N LEU A 78 -41.14 21.61 -10.00
CA LEU A 78 -41.35 20.42 -9.16
C LEU A 78 -40.15 20.10 -8.26
N PHE A 79 -38.95 20.57 -8.60
CA PHE A 79 -37.71 20.19 -7.91
C PHE A 79 -37.75 20.44 -6.38
N PRO A 80 -38.26 21.58 -5.87
CA PRO A 80 -38.35 21.81 -4.43
C PRO A 80 -39.18 20.78 -3.66
N GLU A 81 -40.20 20.19 -4.30
CA GLU A 81 -41.03 19.14 -3.69
C GLU A 81 -40.29 17.80 -3.56
N LEU A 82 -39.18 17.61 -4.28
CA LEU A 82 -38.33 16.42 -4.20
C LEU A 82 -37.34 16.45 -3.03
N ALA A 83 -37.26 17.55 -2.27
CA ALA A 83 -36.29 17.72 -1.18
C ALA A 83 -36.17 16.49 -0.25
N PRO A 84 -37.27 15.86 0.21
CA PRO A 84 -37.19 14.67 1.09
C PRO A 84 -36.63 13.40 0.43
N LEU A 85 -36.53 13.37 -0.90
CA LEU A 85 -36.07 12.23 -1.69
C LEU A 85 -34.66 12.41 -2.27
N LEU A 86 -34.07 13.62 -2.17
CA LEU A 86 -32.78 13.90 -2.82
C LEU A 86 -31.62 13.03 -2.28
N THR A 87 -31.70 12.56 -1.04
CA THR A 87 -30.70 11.65 -0.46
C THR A 87 -30.73 10.26 -1.08
N SER A 88 -31.80 9.89 -1.79
CA SER A 88 -31.92 8.62 -2.52
C SER A 88 -31.53 8.75 -4.00
N ALA A 89 -31.21 9.95 -4.48
CA ALA A 89 -30.86 10.20 -5.88
C ALA A 89 -29.46 9.67 -6.23
N SER A 90 -29.33 9.09 -7.41
CA SER A 90 -28.02 8.65 -7.90
C SER A 90 -27.19 9.85 -8.37
N PRO A 91 -25.84 9.82 -8.25
CA PRO A 91 -24.97 10.86 -8.81
C PRO A 91 -25.20 11.12 -10.30
N ALA A 92 -25.48 10.07 -11.09
CA ALA A 92 -25.76 10.18 -12.52
C ALA A 92 -27.05 10.98 -12.79
N ASP A 93 -28.13 10.70 -12.03
CA ASP A 93 -29.39 11.43 -12.15
C ASP A 93 -29.22 12.91 -11.80
N ILE A 94 -28.46 13.20 -10.74
CA ILE A 94 -28.17 14.58 -10.32
C ILE A 94 -27.42 15.33 -11.42
N GLN A 95 -26.39 14.73 -12.01
CA GLN A 95 -25.61 15.37 -13.07
C GLN A 95 -26.43 15.58 -14.35
N ALA A 96 -27.41 14.71 -14.62
CA ALA A 96 -28.30 14.78 -15.77
C ALA A 96 -29.40 15.85 -15.64
N LEU A 97 -29.54 16.49 -14.47
CA LEU A 97 -30.56 17.52 -14.26
C LEU A 97 -30.44 18.68 -15.27
N PRO A 98 -31.58 19.25 -15.70
CA PRO A 98 -31.59 20.43 -16.56
C PRO A 98 -30.98 21.65 -15.84
N SER A 99 -30.57 22.67 -16.59
CA SER A 99 -30.02 23.91 -16.01
C SER A 99 -31.11 24.78 -15.39
N LEU A 100 -31.55 24.41 -14.18
CA LEU A 100 -32.52 25.17 -13.38
C LEU A 100 -31.84 26.43 -12.82
N ARG A 101 -32.36 27.62 -13.16
CA ARG A 101 -31.79 28.92 -12.74
C ARG A 101 -32.53 29.58 -11.58
N ASP A 102 -33.39 28.84 -10.89
CA ASP A 102 -34.22 29.35 -9.81
C ASP A 102 -33.46 29.40 -8.47
N ASP A 103 -33.52 30.52 -7.77
CA ASP A 103 -32.94 30.70 -6.44
C ASP A 103 -33.53 29.70 -5.43
N ILE A 104 -34.81 29.32 -5.59
CA ILE A 104 -35.49 28.33 -4.75
C ILE A 104 -34.85 26.95 -4.89
N VAL A 105 -34.43 26.58 -6.10
CA VAL A 105 -33.72 25.31 -6.36
C VAL A 105 -32.36 25.30 -5.67
N ARG A 106 -31.59 26.39 -5.80
CA ARG A 106 -30.29 26.54 -5.13
C ARG A 106 -30.44 26.47 -3.61
N GLU A 107 -31.44 27.14 -3.05
CA GLU A 107 -31.69 27.14 -1.61
C GLU A 107 -32.11 25.74 -1.12
N THR A 108 -32.98 25.06 -1.87
CA THR A 108 -33.40 23.69 -1.57
C THR A 108 -32.21 22.72 -1.52
N ILE A 109 -31.31 22.81 -2.50
CA ILE A 109 -30.08 21.99 -2.51
C ILE A 109 -29.24 22.30 -1.27
N ASN A 110 -28.95 23.57 -1.01
CA ASN A 110 -28.13 23.97 0.14
C ASN A 110 -28.66 23.47 1.48
N ARG A 111 -29.99 23.48 1.69
CA ARG A 111 -30.63 22.96 2.91
C ARG A 111 -30.46 21.45 3.08
N ASN A 112 -30.31 20.69 1.99
CA ASN A 112 -30.25 19.23 2.02
C ASN A 112 -28.83 18.65 1.84
N LEU A 113 -27.84 19.44 1.41
CA LEU A 113 -26.47 18.98 1.19
C LEU A 113 -25.89 18.24 2.41
N ALA A 114 -26.18 18.69 3.63
CA ALA A 114 -25.67 18.08 4.86
C ALA A 114 -26.13 16.62 5.05
N ASN A 115 -27.29 16.25 4.49
CA ASN A 115 -27.88 14.91 4.59
C ASN A 115 -27.39 13.96 3.47
N MET A 116 -26.62 14.49 2.50
CA MET A 116 -26.13 13.73 1.35
C MET A 116 -24.72 13.19 1.58
N ASN A 117 -24.37 12.10 0.89
CA ASN A 117 -23.00 11.60 0.83
C ASN A 117 -22.10 12.48 -0.08
N LEU A 118 -20.79 12.28 -0.06
CA LEU A 118 -19.85 13.10 -0.81
C LEU A 118 -20.10 13.05 -2.33
N ASP A 119 -20.32 11.86 -2.90
CA ASP A 119 -20.53 11.67 -4.33
C ASP A 119 -21.75 12.44 -4.85
N GLN A 120 -22.84 12.47 -4.06
CA GLN A 120 -24.04 13.25 -4.36
C GLN A 120 -23.76 14.76 -4.31
N ARG A 121 -23.00 15.24 -3.31
CA ARG A 121 -22.64 16.65 -3.20
C ARG A 121 -21.76 17.09 -4.37
N GLU A 122 -20.78 16.28 -4.75
CA GLU A 122 -19.93 16.50 -5.91
C GLU A 122 -20.72 16.48 -7.22
N ALA A 123 -21.68 15.56 -7.36
CA ALA A 123 -22.59 15.53 -8.50
C ALA A 123 -23.40 16.82 -8.64
N PHE A 124 -23.92 17.37 -7.53
CA PHE A 124 -24.57 18.68 -7.54
C PHE A 124 -23.60 19.81 -7.89
N GLY A 125 -22.35 19.72 -7.46
CA GLY A 125 -21.30 20.65 -7.87
C GLY A 125 -21.04 20.62 -9.38
N VAL A 126 -20.92 19.43 -9.97
CA VAL A 126 -20.77 19.22 -11.42
C VAL A 126 -21.99 19.77 -12.17
N TRP A 127 -23.20 19.46 -11.71
CA TRP A 127 -24.42 20.04 -12.28
C TRP A 127 -24.42 21.57 -12.21
N TYR A 128 -24.11 22.14 -11.05
CA TYR A 128 -24.12 23.59 -10.83
C TYR A 128 -23.07 24.30 -11.69
N SER A 129 -21.96 23.63 -12.02
CA SER A 129 -20.94 24.15 -12.93
C SER A 129 -21.46 24.46 -14.34
N LYS A 130 -22.54 23.78 -14.78
CA LYS A 130 -23.24 24.06 -16.05
C LYS A 130 -24.00 25.39 -16.00
N VAL A 131 -24.52 25.73 -14.82
CA VAL A 131 -25.27 26.97 -14.54
C VAL A 131 -24.33 28.14 -14.25
N MET A 132 -23.16 27.84 -13.68
CA MET A 132 -22.10 28.79 -13.31
C MET A 132 -20.81 28.56 -14.14
N PRO A 133 -20.81 28.94 -15.43
CA PRO A 133 -19.59 28.89 -16.24
C PRO A 133 -18.54 29.89 -15.73
N PRO A 134 -17.25 29.69 -16.06
CA PRO A 134 -16.15 30.58 -15.66
C PRO A 134 -16.42 32.08 -15.83
N SER A 135 -17.03 32.47 -16.96
CA SER A 135 -17.39 33.86 -17.26
C SER A 135 -18.34 34.49 -16.24
N ASN A 136 -19.30 33.71 -15.72
CA ASN A 136 -20.26 34.17 -14.71
C ASN A 136 -19.60 34.30 -13.33
N ILE A 137 -18.66 33.39 -13.01
CA ILE A 137 -17.91 33.44 -11.75
C ILE A 137 -17.03 34.70 -11.71
N THR A 138 -16.26 34.94 -12.78
CA THR A 138 -15.36 36.10 -12.88
C THR A 138 -16.11 37.43 -12.88
N ARG A 139 -17.31 37.50 -13.48
CA ARG A 139 -18.15 38.71 -13.50
C ARG A 139 -19.07 38.83 -12.27
N GLY A 140 -19.10 37.81 -11.40
CA GLY A 140 -20.00 37.77 -10.25
C GLY A 140 -19.65 38.82 -9.19
N HIS A 141 -20.65 39.20 -8.39
CA HIS A 141 -20.48 40.13 -7.28
C HIS A 141 -19.51 39.57 -6.22
N GLN A 142 -18.99 40.44 -5.34
CA GLN A 142 -18.11 40.04 -4.25
C GLN A 142 -18.77 39.02 -3.31
N SER A 143 -20.09 39.13 -3.09
CA SER A 143 -20.89 38.23 -2.26
C SER A 143 -21.20 36.87 -2.88
N LEU A 144 -20.71 36.58 -4.10
CA LEU A 144 -21.08 35.40 -4.87
C LEU A 144 -21.02 34.08 -4.08
N ILE A 145 -19.96 33.89 -3.29
CA ILE A 145 -19.77 32.68 -2.47
C ILE A 145 -20.84 32.58 -1.38
N ARG A 146 -21.14 33.71 -0.72
CA ARG A 146 -22.19 33.80 0.31
C ARG A 146 -23.57 33.55 -0.29
N ASP A 147 -23.86 34.14 -1.44
CA ASP A 147 -25.15 34.03 -2.13
C ASP A 147 -25.36 32.61 -2.69
N THR A 148 -24.27 31.93 -3.07
CA THR A 148 -24.29 30.54 -3.53
C THR A 148 -24.48 29.55 -2.38
N GLY A 149 -23.94 29.85 -1.19
CA GLY A 149 -23.96 28.96 -0.04
C GLY A 149 -22.99 27.78 -0.17
N ASN A 150 -23.23 26.72 0.60
CA ASN A 150 -22.39 25.52 0.68
C ASN A 150 -22.13 24.84 -0.67
N LEU A 151 -23.04 24.97 -1.65
CA LEU A 151 -22.89 24.38 -2.97
C LEU A 151 -21.60 24.82 -3.70
N ILE A 152 -21.12 26.04 -3.41
CA ILE A 152 -19.88 26.58 -4.01
C ILE A 152 -18.65 25.69 -3.72
N ALA A 153 -18.63 25.03 -2.56
CA ALA A 153 -17.52 24.18 -2.13
C ALA A 153 -17.37 22.92 -3.00
N TYR A 154 -18.45 22.48 -3.65
CA TYR A 154 -18.48 21.26 -4.45
C TYR A 154 -18.29 21.50 -5.96
N LEU A 155 -18.18 22.76 -6.40
CA LEU A 155 -17.85 23.07 -7.80
C LEU A 155 -16.57 22.32 -8.25
N PRO A 156 -16.52 21.78 -9.47
CA PRO A 156 -15.29 21.26 -10.05
C PRO A 156 -14.19 22.31 -9.99
N PHE A 157 -12.95 21.88 -9.75
CA PHE A 157 -11.84 22.82 -9.56
C PHE A 157 -11.64 23.73 -10.78
N ARG A 158 -11.90 23.21 -11.99
CA ARG A 158 -11.86 23.98 -13.24
C ARG A 158 -12.73 25.24 -13.22
N ASN A 159 -13.87 25.20 -12.52
CA ASN A 159 -14.74 26.36 -12.31
C ASN A 159 -14.34 27.14 -11.06
N PHE A 160 -14.04 26.44 -9.97
CA PHE A 160 -13.67 27.04 -8.68
C PHE A 160 -12.45 27.98 -8.76
N GLN A 161 -11.45 27.64 -9.59
CA GLN A 161 -10.23 28.44 -9.79
C GLN A 161 -10.47 29.84 -10.40
N HIS A 162 -11.69 30.14 -10.85
CA HIS A 162 -12.05 31.46 -11.39
C HIS A 162 -12.57 32.45 -10.33
N LEU A 163 -12.70 32.02 -9.07
CA LEU A 163 -13.06 32.89 -7.95
C LEU A 163 -11.95 33.93 -7.70
N SER A 164 -12.33 35.20 -7.61
CA SER A 164 -11.39 36.29 -7.35
C SER A 164 -10.96 36.33 -5.88
N PRO A 165 -9.78 36.89 -5.56
CA PRO A 165 -9.34 37.08 -4.18
C PRO A 165 -10.37 37.81 -3.30
N ALA A 166 -11.07 38.80 -3.86
CA ALA A 166 -12.11 39.55 -3.14
C ALA A 166 -13.34 38.69 -2.81
N GLN A 167 -13.77 37.83 -3.75
CA GLN A 167 -14.86 36.88 -3.51
C GLN A 167 -14.47 35.85 -2.45
N LEU A 168 -13.24 35.32 -2.52
CA LEU A 168 -12.71 34.36 -1.56
C LEU A 168 -12.64 34.92 -0.14
N LEU A 169 -12.23 36.18 0.01
CA LEU A 169 -12.11 36.82 1.33
C LEU A 169 -13.48 37.12 1.96
N ASP A 170 -14.45 37.58 1.16
CA ASP A 170 -15.83 37.82 1.63
C ASP A 170 -16.54 36.50 2.01
N GLY A 171 -16.37 35.46 1.19
CA GLY A 171 -17.02 34.16 1.36
C GLY A 171 -16.29 33.15 2.24
N LEU A 172 -15.20 33.54 2.92
CA LEU A 172 -14.31 32.62 3.61
C LEU A 172 -15.03 31.75 4.66
N ASP A 173 -15.99 32.32 5.37
CA ASP A 173 -16.76 31.61 6.41
C ASP A 173 -17.64 30.48 5.83
N VAL A 174 -18.12 30.63 4.59
CA VAL A 174 -18.85 29.56 3.88
C VAL A 174 -17.88 28.46 3.47
N LEU A 175 -16.71 28.84 2.95
CA LEU A 175 -15.68 27.89 2.53
C LEU A 175 -15.16 27.04 3.69
N GLN A 176 -14.92 27.65 4.86
CA GLN A 176 -14.43 26.93 6.05
C GLN A 176 -15.45 25.95 6.66
N ARG A 177 -16.75 26.23 6.53
CA ARG A 177 -17.81 25.33 7.01
C ARG A 177 -17.93 24.05 6.17
N ASN A 178 -17.30 24.02 5.00
CA ASN A 178 -17.35 22.89 4.08
C ASN A 178 -15.98 22.20 3.97
N SER A 179 -16.00 20.90 3.69
CA SER A 179 -14.78 20.13 3.44
C SER A 179 -14.24 20.41 2.04
N LEU A 180 -13.31 21.37 1.94
CA LEU A 180 -12.59 21.63 0.69
C LEU A 180 -11.50 20.59 0.44
N THR A 181 -11.30 20.22 -0.82
CA THR A 181 -10.16 19.39 -1.23
C THR A 181 -8.82 20.12 -1.00
N PRO A 182 -7.70 19.40 -0.78
CA PRO A 182 -6.40 20.04 -0.58
C PRO A 182 -6.00 21.01 -1.70
N LEU A 183 -6.35 20.68 -2.95
CA LEU A 183 -6.12 21.55 -4.12
C LEU A 183 -6.91 22.86 -4.04
N LYS A 184 -8.19 22.80 -3.63
CA LYS A 184 -9.01 24.01 -3.41
C LYS A 184 -8.46 24.85 -2.27
N GLN A 185 -8.07 24.23 -1.16
CA GLN A 185 -7.47 24.94 -0.02
C GLN A 185 -6.17 25.65 -0.41
N GLU A 186 -5.29 24.99 -1.15
CA GLU A 186 -4.06 25.59 -1.68
C GLU A 186 -4.37 26.79 -2.57
N PHE A 187 -5.32 26.65 -3.51
CA PHE A 187 -5.73 27.76 -4.37
C PHE A 187 -6.25 28.95 -3.55
N VAL A 188 -7.09 28.71 -2.53
CA VAL A 188 -7.60 29.79 -1.66
C VAL A 188 -6.46 30.48 -0.92
N ALA A 189 -5.58 29.70 -0.27
CA ALA A 189 -4.43 30.23 0.45
C ALA A 189 -3.54 31.08 -0.46
N GLN A 190 -3.18 30.54 -1.62
CA GLN A 190 -2.32 31.20 -2.59
C GLN A 190 -2.96 32.45 -3.18
N SER A 191 -4.24 32.40 -3.56
CA SER A 191 -4.96 33.53 -4.15
C SER A 191 -5.06 34.71 -3.18
N LEU A 192 -5.34 34.44 -1.90
CA LEU A 192 -5.43 35.47 -0.87
C LEU A 192 -4.06 36.04 -0.49
N LEU A 193 -3.06 35.19 -0.24
CA LEU A 193 -1.75 35.64 0.26
C LEU A 193 -0.87 36.28 -0.82
N SER A 194 -1.06 35.92 -2.09
CA SER A 194 -0.41 36.62 -3.20
C SER A 194 -1.01 37.99 -3.46
N SER A 195 -2.31 38.17 -3.19
CA SER A 195 -3.04 39.41 -3.46
C SER A 195 -3.00 40.40 -2.30
N TYR A 196 -3.06 39.91 -1.06
CA TYR A 196 -3.12 40.72 0.16
C TYR A 196 -1.88 40.50 1.02
N ARG A 197 -1.10 41.56 1.25
CA ARG A 197 0.13 41.54 2.07
C ARG A 197 -0.05 42.16 3.47
N ASN A 198 -1.26 42.58 3.82
CA ASN A 198 -1.62 43.28 5.05
C ASN A 198 -2.77 42.60 5.81
N LEU A 199 -2.88 41.28 5.71
CA LEU A 199 -3.89 40.51 6.46
C LEU A 199 -3.64 40.61 7.96
N THR A 200 -4.72 40.73 8.73
CA THR A 200 -4.68 40.86 10.19
C THR A 200 -4.66 39.51 10.90
N ALA A 201 -4.37 39.51 12.20
CA ALA A 201 -4.50 38.32 13.05
C ALA A 201 -5.92 37.70 12.99
N GLN A 202 -6.95 38.53 12.89
CA GLN A 202 -8.34 38.08 12.72
C GLN A 202 -8.56 37.40 11.37
N ASP A 203 -7.95 37.90 10.30
CA ASP A 203 -8.04 37.27 8.97
C ASP A 203 -7.38 35.89 8.96
N PHE A 204 -6.22 35.73 9.62
CA PHE A 204 -5.60 34.41 9.77
C PHE A 204 -6.41 33.47 10.64
N THR A 205 -7.05 33.98 11.70
CA THR A 205 -8.00 33.20 12.50
C THR A 205 -9.17 32.70 11.64
N ARG A 206 -9.69 33.56 10.75
CA ARG A 206 -10.73 33.19 9.76
C ARG A 206 -10.21 32.31 8.62
N LEU A 207 -8.91 32.30 8.31
CA LEU A 207 -8.32 31.36 7.35
C LEU A 207 -8.15 29.97 7.96
N GLY A 208 -7.81 29.92 9.26
CA GLY A 208 -7.67 28.67 10.01
C GLY A 208 -6.77 27.67 9.29
N LYS A 209 -7.26 26.44 9.09
CA LYS A 209 -6.48 25.34 8.49
C LYS A 209 -6.03 25.60 7.05
N ILE A 210 -6.66 26.53 6.33
CA ILE A 210 -6.24 26.89 4.96
C ILE A 210 -4.84 27.52 4.97
N THR A 211 -4.46 28.22 6.04
CA THR A 211 -3.11 28.78 6.23
C THR A 211 -2.01 27.71 6.15
N CYS A 212 -2.32 26.47 6.55
CA CYS A 212 -1.39 25.35 6.51
C CYS A 212 -1.08 24.88 5.07
N GLN A 213 -1.88 25.31 4.09
CA GLN A 213 -1.67 25.07 2.66
C GLN A 213 -0.97 26.25 1.95
N ALA A 214 -0.51 27.26 2.68
CA ALA A 214 0.23 28.40 2.13
C ALA A 214 1.71 28.11 1.90
N ASP A 215 2.34 28.90 1.02
CA ASP A 215 3.80 28.89 0.87
C ASP A 215 4.46 29.57 2.08
N PRO A 216 5.52 29.00 2.69
CA PRO A 216 6.19 29.62 3.81
C PRO A 216 6.69 31.02 3.49
N GLU A 217 7.14 31.29 2.26
CA GLU A 217 7.65 32.62 1.91
C GLU A 217 6.55 33.68 1.97
N ASP A 218 5.31 33.31 1.64
CA ASP A 218 4.16 34.22 1.76
C ASP A 218 3.75 34.49 3.21
N LEU A 219 3.97 33.52 4.11
CA LEU A 219 3.70 33.67 5.54
C LEU A 219 4.81 34.42 6.28
N LEU A 220 6.07 34.27 5.84
CA LEU A 220 7.22 34.92 6.46
C LEU A 220 7.21 36.44 6.33
N VAL A 221 6.43 37.01 5.39
CA VAL A 221 6.21 38.46 5.27
C VAL A 221 5.62 39.05 6.54
N TYR A 222 4.86 38.27 7.31
CA TYR A 222 4.22 38.72 8.56
C TYR A 222 5.15 38.66 9.77
N ARG A 223 6.40 38.21 9.63
CA ARG A 223 7.34 38.04 10.75
C ARG A 223 7.50 39.35 11.54
N GLY A 224 7.32 39.25 12.86
CA GLY A 224 7.40 40.41 13.76
C GLY A 224 6.07 41.16 13.94
N THR A 225 4.98 40.70 13.32
CA THR A 225 3.62 41.21 13.55
C THR A 225 2.83 40.28 14.49
N GLU A 226 1.72 40.77 15.05
CA GLU A 226 0.78 39.97 15.85
C GLU A 226 0.22 38.77 15.05
N ALA A 227 -0.03 38.95 13.75
CA ALA A 227 -0.51 37.90 12.87
C ALA A 227 0.45 36.69 12.80
N PHE A 228 1.75 36.91 12.95
CA PHE A 228 2.74 35.82 12.88
C PHE A 228 2.59 34.81 14.02
N ILE A 229 2.22 35.27 15.22
CA ILE A 229 1.97 34.39 16.37
C ILE A 229 0.78 33.48 16.06
N VAL A 230 -0.31 34.07 15.55
CA VAL A 230 -1.50 33.32 15.12
C VAL A 230 -1.18 32.32 14.02
N ILE A 231 -0.35 32.69 13.04
CA ILE A 231 0.11 31.76 11.99
C ILE A 231 0.87 30.57 12.60
N GLN A 232 1.80 30.82 13.53
CA GLN A 232 2.57 29.75 14.18
C GLN A 232 1.66 28.81 14.98
N ASP A 233 0.68 29.35 15.71
CA ASP A 233 -0.30 28.55 16.46
C ASP A 233 -1.19 27.70 15.54
N ILE A 234 -1.64 28.27 14.41
CA ILE A 234 -2.42 27.54 13.40
C ILE A 234 -1.60 26.39 12.82
N VAL A 235 -0.34 26.63 12.41
CA VAL A 235 0.51 25.59 11.84
C VAL A 235 0.83 24.51 12.87
N MET A 236 1.03 24.88 14.14
CA MET A 236 1.20 23.92 15.24
C MET A 236 -0.06 23.09 15.49
N ASN A 237 -1.25 23.67 15.38
CA ASN A 237 -2.50 22.91 15.49
C ASN A 237 -2.68 21.96 14.31
N CYS A 238 -2.31 22.37 13.10
CA CYS A 238 -2.34 21.49 11.93
C CYS A 238 -1.42 20.27 12.09
N THR A 239 -0.24 20.42 12.70
CA THR A 239 0.65 19.27 12.97
C THR A 239 0.05 18.33 14.02
N ARG A 240 -0.58 18.86 15.08
CA ARG A 240 -1.29 18.08 16.12
C ARG A 240 -2.49 17.31 15.58
N GLU A 241 -3.22 17.89 14.64
CA GLU A 241 -4.35 17.24 13.97
C GLU A 241 -3.92 16.21 12.90
N GLY A 242 -2.62 16.02 12.69
CA GLY A 242 -2.08 15.07 11.71
C GLY A 242 -2.28 15.50 10.25
N LEU A 243 -2.47 16.79 9.98
CA LEU A 243 -2.52 17.29 8.61
C LEU A 243 -1.15 17.14 7.93
N SER A 244 -1.15 16.62 6.71
CA SER A 244 0.07 16.46 5.91
C SER A 244 0.61 17.84 5.51
N LEU A 245 1.72 18.23 6.12
CA LEU A 245 2.38 19.53 5.95
C LEU A 245 3.76 19.35 5.34
N SER A 246 4.16 20.31 4.51
CA SER A 246 5.53 20.41 4.02
C SER A 246 6.50 20.56 5.20
N ASN A 247 7.54 19.73 5.26
CA ASN A 247 8.56 19.84 6.31
C ASN A 247 9.39 21.12 6.12
N TYR A 248 9.48 21.65 4.89
CA TYR A 248 10.01 22.99 4.64
C TYR A 248 9.20 24.08 5.35
N LEU A 249 7.86 24.02 5.32
CA LEU A 249 6.98 24.94 6.07
C LEU A 249 7.23 24.82 7.58
N ILE A 250 7.19 23.60 8.13
CA ILE A 250 7.40 23.35 9.56
C ILE A 250 8.76 23.87 10.01
N SER A 251 9.83 23.56 9.27
CA SER A 251 11.20 23.96 9.62
C SER A 251 11.34 25.49 9.63
N LYS A 252 10.80 26.18 8.62
CA LYS A 252 10.91 27.64 8.49
C LYS A 252 10.10 28.40 9.55
N LEU A 253 8.89 27.94 9.88
CA LEU A 253 7.98 28.66 10.77
C LEU A 253 8.10 28.24 12.23
N LEU A 254 8.33 26.96 12.51
CA LEU A 254 8.26 26.41 13.87
C LEU A 254 9.64 26.03 14.43
N LEU A 255 10.51 25.40 13.63
CA LEU A 255 11.75 24.82 14.16
C LEU A 255 12.95 25.78 14.16
N ASN A 256 12.92 26.84 13.35
CA ASN A 256 13.97 27.85 13.30
C ASN A 256 13.79 28.93 14.41
N SER A 257 13.57 28.50 15.65
CA SER A 257 13.49 29.39 16.81
C SER A 257 14.80 29.35 17.61
N THR A 258 15.13 30.45 18.30
CA THR A 258 16.31 30.53 19.15
C THR A 258 16.19 29.64 20.39
N GLU A 259 14.97 29.46 20.90
CA GLU A 259 14.65 28.63 22.05
C GLU A 259 15.06 27.15 21.86
N LEU A 260 14.87 26.62 20.64
CA LEU A 260 15.18 25.22 20.32
C LEU A 260 16.69 24.93 20.20
N LYS A 261 17.55 25.97 20.24
CA LYS A 261 19.01 25.80 20.23
C LYS A 261 19.55 25.35 21.59
N THR A 262 18.80 25.54 22.68
CA THR A 262 19.19 25.11 24.03
C THR A 262 18.09 24.21 24.63
N PRO A 263 17.96 22.95 24.18
CA PRO A 263 16.85 22.07 24.60
C PRO A 263 16.78 21.84 26.12
N SER A 264 17.91 21.91 26.82
CA SER A 264 18.02 21.76 28.28
C SER A 264 17.32 22.87 29.07
N SER A 265 17.04 24.04 28.47
CA SER A 265 16.32 25.14 29.13
C SER A 265 14.80 25.10 28.96
N LEU A 266 14.28 24.18 28.15
CA LEU A 266 12.84 24.09 27.86
C LEU A 266 12.06 23.55 29.06
N SER A 267 10.89 24.13 29.34
CA SER A 267 9.99 23.60 30.36
C SER A 267 9.33 22.29 29.91
N PRO A 268 8.95 21.39 30.83
CA PRO A 268 8.20 20.18 30.47
C PRO A 268 6.89 20.47 29.72
N ALA A 269 6.18 21.54 30.08
CA ALA A 269 4.96 21.95 29.39
C ALA A 269 5.24 22.33 27.93
N ARG A 270 6.32 23.08 27.69
CA ARG A 270 6.72 23.45 26.33
C ARG A 270 7.18 22.24 25.51
N LEU A 271 7.85 21.28 26.15
CA LEU A 271 8.22 20.02 25.49
C LEU A 271 6.99 19.17 25.12
N ALA A 272 5.99 19.11 26.00
CA ALA A 272 4.72 18.44 25.72
C ALA A 272 3.98 19.07 24.53
N GLU A 273 4.08 20.38 24.35
CA GLU A 273 3.52 21.07 23.18
C GLU A 273 4.23 20.72 21.86
N LEU A 274 5.52 20.41 21.92
CA LEU A 274 6.39 20.11 20.78
C LEU A 274 6.46 18.62 20.44
N THR A 275 5.78 17.77 21.20
CA THR A 275 5.91 16.31 21.16
C THR A 275 5.80 15.72 19.74
N HIS A 276 4.83 16.15 18.92
CA HIS A 276 4.67 15.68 17.54
C HIS A 276 5.78 16.12 16.58
N LEU A 277 6.55 17.16 16.94
CA LEU A 277 7.67 17.69 16.14
C LEU A 277 9.02 17.12 16.56
N MET A 278 9.09 16.44 17.72
CA MET A 278 10.34 15.87 18.23
C MET A 278 11.04 14.92 17.24
N PRO A 279 10.34 14.06 16.46
CA PRO A 279 10.98 13.25 15.43
C PRO A 279 11.70 14.08 14.35
N LEU A 280 11.18 15.27 14.01
CA LEU A 280 11.80 16.18 13.02
C LEU A 280 12.97 16.97 13.60
N LEU A 281 12.96 17.27 14.90
CA LEU A 281 14.07 17.94 15.61
C LEU A 281 15.34 17.06 15.69
N GLY A 282 15.17 15.74 15.59
CA GLY A 282 16.25 14.79 15.38
C GLY A 282 17.07 14.42 16.63
N VAL A 283 18.04 13.53 16.43
CA VAL A 283 18.81 12.90 17.51
C VAL A 283 19.62 13.88 18.36
N THR A 284 20.16 14.96 17.78
CA THR A 284 20.96 15.94 18.53
C THR A 284 20.10 16.73 19.51
N PHE A 285 18.86 17.03 19.15
CA PHE A 285 17.90 17.68 20.05
C PHE A 285 17.57 16.76 21.23
N LEU A 286 17.22 15.50 20.94
CA LEU A 286 16.91 14.49 21.96
C LEU A 286 18.11 14.23 22.90
N GLN A 287 19.33 14.23 22.36
CA GLN A 287 20.56 14.09 23.13
C GLN A 287 20.81 15.26 24.09
N ALA A 288 20.35 16.47 23.77
CA ALA A 288 20.52 17.66 24.60
C ALA A 288 19.47 17.78 25.73
N LEU A 289 18.41 16.97 25.71
CA LEU A 289 17.41 16.93 26.78
C LEU A 289 17.96 16.26 28.05
N THR A 290 17.51 16.75 29.20
CA THR A 290 17.84 16.20 30.52
C THR A 290 16.94 15.00 30.86
N PRO A 291 17.39 14.05 31.70
CA PRO A 291 16.56 12.94 32.15
C PRO A 291 15.27 13.38 32.86
N ALA A 292 15.32 14.47 33.64
CA ALA A 292 14.16 15.00 34.34
C ALA A 292 13.09 15.55 33.37
N GLN A 293 13.50 16.21 32.28
CA GLN A 293 12.58 16.67 31.23
C GLN A 293 11.91 15.48 30.53
N LEU A 294 12.67 14.44 30.17
CA LEU A 294 12.14 13.25 29.50
C LEU A 294 11.16 12.48 30.39
N LEU A 295 11.46 12.34 31.68
CA LEU A 295 10.54 11.72 32.64
C LEU A 295 9.21 12.46 32.77
N ALA A 296 9.25 13.81 32.78
CA ALA A 296 8.05 14.62 32.92
C ALA A 296 7.11 14.54 31.71
N ILE A 297 7.64 14.24 30.51
CA ILE A 297 6.85 14.15 29.27
C ILE A 297 6.62 12.73 28.79
N LEU A 298 7.17 11.71 29.45
CA LEU A 298 7.08 10.31 29.02
C LEU A 298 5.64 9.87 28.67
N PRO A 299 4.58 10.23 29.45
CA PRO A 299 3.20 9.82 29.15
C PRO A 299 2.64 10.34 27.83
N VAL A 300 3.21 11.42 27.27
CA VAL A 300 2.77 11.96 25.96
C VAL A 300 3.63 11.47 24.79
N LEU A 301 4.73 10.74 25.07
CA LEU A 301 5.63 10.21 24.03
C LEU A 301 5.20 8.86 23.46
N ASP A 302 4.25 8.18 24.11
CA ASP A 302 3.86 6.79 23.83
C ASP A 302 3.41 6.56 22.38
N SER A 303 2.77 7.54 21.77
CA SER A 303 2.14 7.50 20.45
C SER A 303 2.95 8.20 19.35
N VAL A 304 4.12 8.74 19.71
CA VAL A 304 4.99 9.46 18.78
C VAL A 304 5.83 8.48 17.96
N PRO A 305 5.80 8.57 16.61
CA PRO A 305 6.48 7.61 15.74
C PRO A 305 7.98 7.89 15.62
N PHE A 306 8.71 7.75 16.72
CA PHE A 306 10.18 7.86 16.74
C PHE A 306 10.83 6.75 15.91
N SER A 307 11.94 7.07 15.26
CA SER A 307 12.77 6.04 14.66
C SER A 307 13.42 5.16 15.74
N PRO A 308 13.85 3.91 15.41
CA PRO A 308 14.56 3.07 16.37
C PRO A 308 15.79 3.72 17.00
N ALA A 309 16.54 4.56 16.27
CA ALA A 309 17.67 5.30 16.85
C ALA A 309 17.23 6.44 17.77
N GLN A 310 16.15 7.16 17.44
CA GLN A 310 15.57 8.19 18.31
C GLN A 310 15.01 7.60 19.60
N ALA A 311 14.25 6.51 19.49
CA ALA A 311 13.71 5.77 20.63
C ALA A 311 14.84 5.26 21.54
N ALA A 312 15.96 4.77 20.96
CA ALA A 312 17.14 4.36 21.72
C ALA A 312 17.67 5.46 22.63
N ILE A 313 17.86 6.66 22.07
CA ILE A 313 18.43 7.81 22.77
C ILE A 313 17.55 8.22 23.95
N ILE A 314 16.22 8.17 23.77
CA ILE A 314 15.26 8.47 24.82
C ILE A 314 15.37 7.41 25.92
N ILE A 315 15.30 6.12 25.57
CA ILE A 315 15.37 5.01 26.53
C ILE A 315 16.70 4.97 27.30
N ASP A 316 17.84 5.14 26.62
CA ASP A 316 19.17 5.10 27.23
C ASP A 316 19.42 6.25 28.22
N LYS A 317 18.65 7.35 28.12
CA LYS A 317 18.71 8.49 29.05
C LYS A 317 17.83 8.34 30.28
N LEU A 318 16.86 7.42 30.26
CA LEU A 318 15.97 7.22 31.40
C LEU A 318 16.74 6.50 32.54
N PRO A 319 16.54 6.88 33.81
CA PRO A 319 17.22 6.24 34.92
C PRO A 319 17.00 4.72 34.96
N PRO A 320 18.02 3.92 35.28
CA PRO A 320 17.88 2.47 35.47
C PRO A 320 17.01 2.20 36.71
N GLY A 321 15.70 2.11 36.50
CA GLY A 321 14.71 1.96 37.57
C GLY A 321 13.32 2.47 37.18
N THR A 322 13.24 3.53 36.37
CA THR A 322 11.97 4.20 36.03
C THR A 322 11.13 3.47 34.99
N THR A 323 11.70 2.54 34.22
CA THR A 323 11.01 1.84 33.11
C THR A 323 10.87 0.33 33.31
N LEU A 324 11.56 -0.24 34.30
CA LEU A 324 11.75 -1.70 34.39
C LEU A 324 11.39 -2.29 35.74
N THR A 325 10.99 -1.51 36.76
CA THR A 325 10.83 -2.03 38.13
C THR A 325 9.40 -2.06 38.65
N ALA A 326 8.50 -1.17 38.20
CA ALA A 326 7.10 -1.16 38.63
C ALA A 326 6.16 -1.83 37.59
N PRO A 327 5.09 -2.54 38.01
CA PRO A 327 4.08 -3.07 37.09
C PRO A 327 3.41 -1.94 36.27
N GLY A 328 3.19 -2.14 34.97
CA GLY A 328 2.50 -1.16 34.10
C GLY A 328 3.40 -0.20 33.31
N GLN A 329 4.67 -0.04 33.71
CA GLN A 329 5.56 0.99 33.13
C GLN A 329 6.10 0.65 31.73
N LEU A 330 6.15 -0.64 31.37
CA LEU A 330 6.56 -1.08 30.02
C LEU A 330 5.48 -0.76 28.97
N GLN A 331 4.20 -0.76 29.36
CA GLN A 331 3.10 -0.35 28.50
C GLN A 331 3.19 1.14 28.15
N GLU A 332 3.60 1.98 29.10
CA GLU A 332 3.72 3.44 28.95
C GLU A 332 4.80 3.85 27.93
N LEU A 333 5.69 2.94 27.54
CA LEU A 333 6.72 3.24 26.54
C LEU A 333 6.15 3.39 25.13
N GLY A 334 5.01 2.75 24.84
CA GLY A 334 4.42 2.73 23.51
C GLY A 334 5.43 2.47 22.38
N HIS A 335 5.56 3.41 21.45
CA HIS A 335 6.49 3.37 20.32
C HIS A 335 7.97 3.37 20.71
N LEU A 336 8.32 3.77 21.93
CA LEU A 336 9.70 3.79 22.41
C LEU A 336 10.26 2.37 22.65
N ILE A 337 9.42 1.33 22.65
CA ILE A 337 9.86 -0.06 22.86
C ILE A 337 10.88 -0.53 21.82
N ALA A 338 10.80 -0.02 20.58
CA ALA A 338 11.77 -0.29 19.52
C ALA A 338 13.19 0.21 19.86
N GLY A 339 13.30 1.14 20.82
CA GLY A 339 14.55 1.64 21.35
C GLY A 339 15.20 0.76 22.42
N MET A 340 14.44 -0.15 23.05
CA MET A 340 14.91 -0.96 24.18
C MET A 340 15.91 -2.03 23.74
N LYS A 341 16.97 -2.22 24.53
CA LYS A 341 17.95 -3.28 24.26
C LYS A 341 17.32 -4.67 24.43
N THR A 342 17.56 -5.57 23.47
CA THR A 342 17.06 -6.96 23.54
C THR A 342 17.59 -7.69 24.77
N GLU A 343 18.83 -7.39 25.16
CA GLU A 343 19.47 -7.87 26.39
C GLU A 343 18.65 -7.50 27.62
N THR A 344 18.18 -6.25 27.71
CA THR A 344 17.34 -5.77 28.81
C THR A 344 15.98 -6.47 28.82
N LEU A 345 15.35 -6.67 27.66
CA LEU A 345 14.08 -7.40 27.58
C LEU A 345 14.21 -8.85 28.07
N LEU A 346 15.34 -9.49 27.78
CA LEU A 346 15.62 -10.86 28.23
C LEU A 346 15.85 -10.99 29.74
N THR A 347 16.16 -9.92 30.48
CA THR A 347 16.28 -10.00 31.95
C THR A 347 14.94 -9.90 32.66
N LEU A 348 13.88 -9.45 31.98
CA LEU A 348 12.54 -9.29 32.58
C LEU A 348 11.86 -10.63 32.88
N THR A 349 11.07 -10.67 33.93
CA THR A 349 10.28 -11.85 34.30
C THR A 349 9.11 -12.07 33.33
N SER A 350 8.60 -13.31 33.26
CA SER A 350 7.50 -13.66 32.34
C SER A 350 6.21 -12.90 32.65
N ASP A 351 5.88 -12.66 33.92
CA ASP A 351 4.71 -11.87 34.34
C ASP A 351 4.75 -10.45 33.77
N ARG A 352 5.93 -9.81 33.79
CA ARG A 352 6.12 -8.46 33.27
C ARG A 352 5.95 -8.43 31.75
N LEU A 353 6.64 -9.32 31.05
CA LEU A 353 6.53 -9.44 29.59
C LEU A 353 5.08 -9.67 29.16
N LEU A 354 4.38 -10.62 29.80
CA LEU A 354 2.99 -10.95 29.49
C LEU A 354 2.03 -9.78 29.76
N SER A 355 2.25 -9.02 30.83
CA SER A 355 1.40 -7.87 31.14
C SER A 355 1.51 -6.76 30.09
N SER A 356 2.70 -6.58 29.51
CA SER A 356 3.02 -5.46 28.62
C SER A 356 2.93 -5.80 27.14
N LEU A 357 2.92 -7.08 26.78
CA LEU A 357 2.97 -7.55 25.40
C LEU A 357 1.85 -7.01 24.50
N PRO A 358 0.58 -6.93 24.93
CA PRO A 358 -0.48 -6.36 24.10
C PRO A 358 -0.17 -4.92 23.67
N ALA A 359 0.38 -4.09 24.57
CA ALA A 359 0.77 -2.72 24.24
C ALA A 359 1.98 -2.71 23.29
N MET A 360 3.04 -3.47 23.60
CA MET A 360 4.26 -3.51 22.79
C MET A 360 4.02 -3.96 21.34
N ALA A 361 3.05 -4.82 21.09
CA ALA A 361 2.75 -5.35 19.76
C ALA A 361 1.81 -4.48 18.92
N GLN A 362 1.07 -3.55 19.53
CA GLN A 362 0.10 -2.69 18.81
C GLN A 362 0.74 -1.44 18.18
N HIS A 363 1.97 -1.07 18.55
CA HIS A 363 2.63 0.16 18.08
C HIS A 363 3.51 -0.05 16.84
N THR A 364 3.71 0.99 16.03
CA THR A 364 4.55 0.95 14.81
C THR A 364 5.53 2.14 14.77
N PRO A 365 6.86 1.91 14.94
CA PRO A 365 7.52 0.62 14.89
C PRO A 365 7.30 -0.22 16.16
N GLY A 366 6.97 -1.50 15.97
CA GLY A 366 6.84 -2.47 17.05
C GLY A 366 8.19 -3.09 17.43
N LEU A 367 8.17 -4.30 17.95
CA LEU A 367 9.38 -5.06 18.29
C LEU A 367 10.22 -5.35 17.02
N SER A 368 11.52 -5.07 17.09
CA SER A 368 12.47 -5.52 16.06
C SER A 368 12.56 -7.06 16.02
N PRO A 369 12.95 -7.67 14.88
CA PRO A 369 13.01 -9.13 14.76
C PRO A 369 13.79 -9.83 15.89
N PRO A 370 14.98 -9.34 16.34
CA PRO A 370 15.68 -9.93 17.48
C PRO A 370 14.92 -9.80 18.80
N GLN A 371 14.21 -8.69 19.05
CA GLN A 371 13.40 -8.50 20.25
C GLN A 371 12.19 -9.43 20.26
N ALA A 372 11.48 -9.52 19.13
CA ALA A 372 10.32 -10.39 18.98
C ALA A 372 10.70 -11.86 19.17
N ASN A 373 11.78 -12.30 18.51
CA ASN A 373 12.31 -13.66 18.66
C ASN A 373 12.74 -13.97 20.11
N ALA A 374 13.46 -13.05 20.75
CA ALA A 374 13.90 -13.20 22.15
C ALA A 374 12.72 -13.35 23.13
N ILE A 375 11.68 -12.52 23.00
CA ILE A 375 10.51 -12.57 23.89
C ILE A 375 9.70 -13.84 23.61
N ALA A 376 9.43 -14.15 22.33
CA ALA A 376 8.66 -15.32 21.94
C ALA A 376 9.32 -16.62 22.43
N THR A 377 10.59 -16.84 22.11
CA THR A 377 11.32 -18.05 22.52
C THR A 377 11.43 -18.19 24.03
N LYS A 378 11.59 -17.08 24.77
CA LYS A 378 11.58 -17.09 26.24
C LYS A 378 10.23 -17.50 26.81
N LEU A 379 9.13 -16.89 26.37
CA LEU A 379 7.79 -17.19 26.88
C LEU A 379 7.35 -18.62 26.54
N TRP A 380 7.66 -19.09 25.34
CA TRP A 380 7.37 -20.46 24.91
C TRP A 380 8.24 -21.53 25.58
N GLY A 381 9.33 -21.12 26.22
CA GLY A 381 10.13 -21.98 27.10
C GLY A 381 9.37 -22.46 28.35
N PHE A 382 8.33 -21.74 28.79
CA PHE A 382 7.57 -22.05 30.00
C PHE A 382 6.41 -23.03 29.72
N PRO A 383 6.29 -24.16 30.45
CA PRO A 383 5.15 -25.09 30.35
C PRO A 383 3.78 -24.41 30.36
N GLU A 384 3.66 -23.34 31.13
CA GLU A 384 2.44 -22.59 31.38
C GLU A 384 2.00 -21.69 30.21
N VAL A 385 2.80 -21.53 29.15
CA VAL A 385 2.47 -20.67 28.00
C VAL A 385 1.09 -20.97 27.38
N ILE A 386 0.65 -22.22 27.46
CA ILE A 386 -0.67 -22.66 26.96
C ILE A 386 -1.82 -22.08 27.78
N SER A 387 -1.59 -21.74 29.05
CA SER A 387 -2.55 -20.99 29.88
C SER A 387 -2.53 -19.48 29.60
N TRP A 388 -1.56 -19.00 28.82
CA TRP A 388 -1.37 -17.58 28.50
C TRP A 388 -1.64 -17.23 27.04
N LEU A 389 -2.29 -18.11 26.27
CA LEU A 389 -2.49 -17.95 24.82
C LEU A 389 -3.11 -16.61 24.44
N ASP A 390 -4.08 -16.10 25.20
CA ASP A 390 -4.67 -14.77 24.95
C ASP A 390 -3.65 -13.63 25.07
N LYS A 391 -2.68 -13.77 25.97
CA LYS A 391 -1.65 -12.74 26.20
C LYS A 391 -0.51 -12.82 25.19
N VAL A 392 -0.14 -14.02 24.75
CA VAL A 392 0.96 -14.24 23.78
C VAL A 392 0.52 -14.21 22.32
N GLU A 393 -0.79 -14.12 22.07
CA GLU A 393 -1.38 -14.02 20.73
C GLU A 393 -0.65 -13.03 19.80
N PRO A 394 -0.29 -11.81 20.25
CA PRO A 394 0.39 -10.84 19.38
C PRO A 394 1.78 -11.28 18.87
N LEU A 395 2.38 -12.34 19.43
CA LEU A 395 3.67 -12.89 18.99
C LEU A 395 3.54 -14.16 18.15
N LEU A 396 2.33 -14.71 17.97
CA LEU A 396 2.18 -16.00 17.27
C LEU A 396 2.72 -15.93 15.84
N TYR A 397 2.49 -14.82 15.14
CA TYR A 397 3.00 -14.62 13.78
C TYR A 397 4.53 -14.74 13.67
N CYS A 398 5.28 -14.36 14.72
CA CYS A 398 6.73 -14.39 14.79
C CYS A 398 7.30 -15.43 15.76
N THR A 399 6.47 -16.37 16.22
CA THR A 399 6.92 -17.46 17.10
C THR A 399 7.46 -18.61 16.23
N PRO A 400 8.71 -19.06 16.45
CA PRO A 400 9.28 -20.16 15.67
C PRO A 400 8.48 -21.46 15.84
N LEU A 401 8.31 -22.23 14.76
CA LEU A 401 7.60 -23.51 14.78
C LEU A 401 8.19 -24.46 15.83
N LEU A 402 9.52 -24.51 15.94
CA LEU A 402 10.21 -25.36 16.91
C LEU A 402 9.81 -25.07 18.37
N SER A 403 9.44 -23.83 18.69
CA SER A 403 8.96 -23.47 20.03
C SER A 403 7.55 -23.99 20.31
N VAL A 404 6.74 -24.17 19.27
CA VAL A 404 5.34 -24.60 19.37
C VAL A 404 5.22 -26.13 19.34
N LEU A 405 6.06 -26.83 18.58
CA LEU A 405 6.02 -28.29 18.39
C LEU A 405 5.90 -29.09 19.70
N PRO A 406 6.69 -28.83 20.77
CA PRO A 406 6.57 -29.58 22.02
C PRO A 406 5.21 -29.46 22.70
N ARG A 407 4.37 -28.50 22.29
CA ARG A 407 3.10 -28.14 22.94
C ARG A 407 1.87 -28.49 22.11
N THR A 408 2.03 -29.00 20.89
CA THR A 408 0.91 -29.35 19.99
C THR A 408 -0.10 -30.26 20.67
N ARG A 409 0.35 -31.28 21.41
CA ARG A 409 -0.53 -32.18 22.19
C ARG A 409 -1.40 -31.43 23.20
N MET A 410 -0.80 -30.54 23.98
CA MET A 410 -1.52 -29.74 24.97
C MET A 410 -2.49 -28.75 24.30
N LEU A 411 -2.11 -28.18 23.14
CA LEU A 411 -2.98 -27.32 22.33
C LEU A 411 -4.18 -28.11 21.77
N VAL A 412 -3.97 -29.36 21.37
CA VAL A 412 -5.01 -30.26 20.89
C VAL A 412 -5.95 -30.72 22.01
N ASP A 413 -5.46 -30.79 23.25
CA ASP A 413 -6.31 -31.04 24.42
C ASP A 413 -7.31 -29.93 24.69
N ASN A 414 -6.94 -28.68 24.38
CA ASN A 414 -7.84 -27.54 24.40
C ASN A 414 -7.99 -26.90 23.01
N VAL A 415 -8.43 -27.71 22.03
CA VAL A 415 -8.67 -27.27 20.64
C VAL A 415 -9.55 -26.03 20.57
N THR A 416 -10.54 -25.91 21.45
CA THR A 416 -11.46 -24.77 21.46
C THR A 416 -10.72 -23.46 21.63
N THR A 417 -9.77 -23.37 22.56
CA THR A 417 -8.94 -22.17 22.72
C THR A 417 -7.94 -22.02 21.58
N ALA A 418 -7.32 -23.10 21.10
CA ALA A 418 -6.36 -23.03 20.00
C ALA A 418 -7.03 -22.54 18.69
N SER A 419 -8.28 -22.92 18.43
CA SER A 419 -9.06 -22.59 17.24
C SER A 419 -9.48 -21.12 17.12
N THR A 420 -9.27 -20.32 18.18
CA THR A 420 -9.59 -18.89 18.16
C THR A 420 -8.35 -18.01 18.04
N LYS A 421 -7.15 -18.59 17.94
CA LYS A 421 -5.87 -17.87 18.00
C LYS A 421 -5.28 -17.66 16.62
N SER A 422 -4.63 -16.52 16.42
CA SER A 422 -4.03 -16.11 15.14
C SER A 422 -2.67 -16.77 14.86
N TRP A 423 -2.66 -18.10 14.69
CA TRP A 423 -1.47 -18.87 14.29
C TRP A 423 -0.99 -18.50 12.88
N ASN A 424 0.31 -18.61 12.63
CA ASN A 424 0.82 -18.64 11.26
C ASN A 424 0.55 -20.00 10.60
N THR A 425 0.75 -20.07 9.28
CA THR A 425 0.43 -21.25 8.46
C THR A 425 1.10 -22.52 8.98
N GLN A 426 2.41 -22.48 9.20
CA GLN A 426 3.18 -23.66 9.62
C GLN A 426 2.80 -24.15 11.02
N GLN A 427 2.52 -23.24 11.96
CA GLN A 427 2.01 -23.60 13.28
C GLN A 427 0.63 -24.26 13.18
N ALA A 428 -0.27 -23.71 12.35
CA ALA A 428 -1.60 -24.28 12.15
C ALA A 428 -1.52 -25.68 11.54
N ILE A 429 -0.65 -25.91 10.55
CA ILE A 429 -0.42 -27.24 9.94
C ILE A 429 0.05 -28.24 11.01
N ALA A 430 1.00 -27.86 11.86
CA ALA A 430 1.51 -28.74 12.91
C ALA A 430 0.44 -29.11 13.95
N ILE A 431 -0.38 -28.12 14.38
CA ILE A 431 -1.48 -28.36 15.32
C ILE A 431 -2.57 -29.26 14.70
N VAL A 432 -2.93 -29.03 13.43
CA VAL A 432 -3.93 -29.84 12.72
C VAL A 432 -3.43 -31.26 12.47
N SER A 433 -2.13 -31.43 12.21
CA SER A 433 -1.51 -32.75 12.05
C SER A 433 -1.59 -33.56 13.33
N GLU A 434 -1.22 -32.98 14.49
CA GLU A 434 -1.38 -33.64 15.79
C GLU A 434 -2.86 -33.92 16.12
N LEU A 435 -3.77 -33.02 15.75
CA LEU A 435 -5.21 -33.21 15.93
C LEU A 435 -5.74 -34.41 15.15
N LEU A 436 -5.25 -34.61 13.91
CA LEU A 436 -5.65 -35.73 13.06
C LEU A 436 -5.20 -37.07 13.66
N GLU A 437 -4.00 -37.12 14.25
CA GLU A 437 -3.47 -38.33 14.87
C GLU A 437 -4.18 -38.69 16.18
N THR A 438 -4.48 -37.69 17.01
CA THR A 438 -4.98 -37.92 18.38
C THR A 438 -6.50 -37.90 18.48
N LYS A 439 -7.21 -37.02 17.73
CA LYS A 439 -8.67 -36.84 17.81
C LYS A 439 -9.29 -36.67 16.41
N PRO A 440 -9.19 -37.67 15.52
CA PRO A 440 -9.69 -37.58 14.13
C PRO A 440 -11.20 -37.30 14.02
N ASN A 441 -11.97 -37.65 15.05
CA ASN A 441 -13.42 -37.42 15.08
C ASN A 441 -13.79 -35.93 15.06
N VAL A 442 -12.95 -35.05 15.62
CA VAL A 442 -13.19 -33.59 15.59
C VAL A 442 -13.20 -33.08 14.16
N ILE A 443 -12.21 -33.47 13.36
CA ILE A 443 -12.14 -33.13 11.94
C ILE A 443 -13.30 -33.79 11.17
N ARG A 444 -13.69 -35.02 11.54
CA ARG A 444 -14.76 -35.78 10.88
C ARG A 444 -16.16 -35.23 11.08
N GLN A 445 -16.49 -34.82 12.30
CA GLN A 445 -17.85 -34.46 12.67
C GLN A 445 -18.02 -32.94 12.86
N ASN A 446 -16.96 -32.26 13.32
CA ASN A 446 -17.01 -30.84 13.72
C ASN A 446 -15.99 -30.00 12.94
N PHE A 447 -15.83 -30.22 11.63
CA PHE A 447 -14.82 -29.52 10.82
C PHE A 447 -14.83 -27.99 10.95
N LEU A 448 -16.01 -27.38 11.08
CA LEU A 448 -16.15 -25.93 11.24
C LEU A 448 -15.63 -25.40 12.59
N SER A 449 -15.45 -26.26 13.60
CA SER A 449 -14.88 -25.87 14.90
C SER A 449 -13.36 -25.68 14.84
N LEU A 450 -12.71 -25.90 13.69
CA LEU A 450 -11.29 -25.62 13.52
C LEU A 450 -10.98 -24.11 13.59
N GLY A 451 -11.96 -23.24 13.33
CA GLY A 451 -11.77 -21.79 13.41
C GLY A 451 -10.54 -21.32 12.61
N THR A 452 -9.60 -20.65 13.28
CA THR A 452 -8.35 -20.12 12.70
C THR A 452 -7.29 -21.18 12.39
N LEU A 453 -7.54 -22.45 12.73
CA LEU A 453 -6.70 -23.59 12.32
C LEU A 453 -7.09 -24.11 10.92
N GLY A 454 -8.16 -23.57 10.32
CA GLY A 454 -8.61 -23.96 8.99
C GLY A 454 -7.55 -23.80 7.89
N GLN A 455 -6.62 -22.85 8.03
CA GLN A 455 -5.48 -22.68 7.12
C GLN A 455 -4.46 -23.83 7.17
N GLY A 456 -4.48 -24.64 8.23
CA GLY A 456 -3.56 -25.76 8.44
C GLY A 456 -4.02 -27.10 7.87
N VAL A 457 -5.21 -27.15 7.26
CA VAL A 457 -5.76 -28.39 6.71
C VAL A 457 -5.05 -28.80 5.42
N SER A 458 -4.78 -30.09 5.25
CA SER A 458 -4.23 -30.61 4.00
C SER A 458 -5.30 -30.75 2.92
N CYS A 459 -4.87 -30.79 1.66
CA CYS A 459 -5.77 -31.00 0.53
C CYS A 459 -6.56 -32.31 0.63
N ALA A 460 -5.93 -33.37 1.14
CA ALA A 460 -6.58 -34.66 1.35
C ALA A 460 -7.76 -34.57 2.33
N ILE A 461 -7.61 -33.80 3.41
CA ILE A 461 -8.68 -33.58 4.39
C ILE A 461 -9.82 -32.78 3.75
N LEU A 462 -9.52 -31.69 3.05
CA LEU A 462 -10.54 -30.88 2.39
C LEU A 462 -11.31 -31.66 1.33
N LYS A 463 -10.61 -32.43 0.50
CA LYS A 463 -11.22 -33.32 -0.49
C LYS A 463 -12.22 -34.26 0.17
N GLN A 464 -11.82 -34.91 1.27
CA GLN A 464 -12.71 -35.80 2.02
C GLN A 464 -13.96 -35.05 2.52
N ARG A 465 -13.83 -33.78 2.93
CA ARG A 465 -14.97 -32.97 3.40
C ARG A 465 -15.92 -32.59 2.28
N PHE A 466 -15.41 -32.15 1.14
CA PHE A 466 -16.24 -31.82 -0.02
C PHE A 466 -16.95 -33.05 -0.59
N GLN A 467 -16.32 -34.23 -0.51
CA GLN A 467 -16.94 -35.50 -0.91
C GLN A 467 -17.96 -36.03 0.10
N ALA A 468 -17.77 -35.75 1.39
CA ALA A 468 -18.69 -36.21 2.44
C ALA A 468 -20.05 -35.48 2.37
N ASP A 469 -20.05 -34.18 2.03
CA ASP A 469 -21.26 -33.39 1.79
C ASP A 469 -20.99 -32.38 0.67
N SER A 470 -21.40 -32.74 -0.54
CA SER A 470 -21.26 -31.90 -1.75
C SER A 470 -22.44 -30.92 -1.93
N SER A 471 -23.29 -30.73 -0.91
CA SER A 471 -24.37 -29.74 -1.01
C SER A 471 -23.81 -28.31 -1.01
N PRO A 472 -24.45 -27.36 -1.74
CA PRO A 472 -23.99 -25.98 -1.78
C PRO A 472 -23.86 -25.35 -0.39
N SER A 473 -24.79 -25.65 0.54
CA SER A 473 -24.75 -25.10 1.90
C SER A 473 -23.53 -25.55 2.70
N ALA A 474 -23.12 -26.82 2.56
CA ALA A 474 -21.94 -27.34 3.25
C ALA A 474 -20.65 -26.74 2.68
N VAL A 475 -20.53 -26.68 1.36
CA VAL A 475 -19.39 -26.07 0.67
C VAL A 475 -19.21 -24.61 1.06
N ILE A 476 -20.30 -23.82 1.05
CA ILE A 476 -20.28 -22.39 1.42
C ILE A 476 -19.79 -22.21 2.86
N LYS A 477 -20.20 -23.08 3.81
CA LYS A 477 -19.71 -23.02 5.20
C LYS A 477 -18.21 -23.29 5.31
N ILE A 478 -17.67 -24.21 4.51
CA ILE A 478 -16.23 -24.48 4.46
C ILE A 478 -15.47 -23.29 3.86
N LEU A 479 -15.98 -22.70 2.77
CA LEU A 479 -15.38 -21.50 2.18
C LEU A 479 -15.41 -20.31 3.15
N ALA A 480 -16.50 -20.14 3.89
CA ALA A 480 -16.60 -19.11 4.93
C ALA A 480 -15.58 -19.30 6.06
N LEU A 481 -15.26 -20.55 6.43
CA LEU A 481 -14.18 -20.86 7.38
C LEU A 481 -12.82 -20.45 6.81
N LEU A 482 -12.50 -20.88 5.58
CA LEU A 482 -11.21 -20.60 4.94
C LEU A 482 -10.98 -19.11 4.67
N ARG A 483 -12.04 -18.33 4.44
CA ARG A 483 -11.93 -16.87 4.27
C ARG A 483 -11.73 -16.09 5.56
N ARG A 484 -11.99 -16.70 6.72
CA ARG A 484 -11.86 -16.07 8.05
C ARG A 484 -10.53 -16.39 8.73
N GLN A 485 -9.54 -16.87 7.98
CA GLN A 485 -8.23 -17.18 8.51
C GLN A 485 -7.45 -15.89 8.82
N PRO A 486 -6.54 -15.91 9.81
CA PRO A 486 -5.85 -14.69 10.29
C PRO A 486 -4.85 -14.11 9.28
N GLY A 487 -4.39 -14.90 8.32
CA GLY A 487 -3.46 -14.50 7.27
C GLY A 487 -3.85 -15.09 5.91
N PRO A 488 -3.11 -14.74 4.84
CA PRO A 488 -3.35 -15.27 3.50
C PRO A 488 -3.18 -16.79 3.49
N LEU A 489 -4.08 -17.47 2.80
CA LEU A 489 -4.02 -18.91 2.61
C LEU A 489 -2.81 -19.27 1.77
N HIS A 490 -2.14 -20.35 2.19
CA HIS A 490 -1.04 -20.93 1.44
C HIS A 490 -1.48 -21.32 0.03
N THR A 491 -0.60 -21.14 -0.96
CA THR A 491 -0.95 -21.36 -2.38
C THR A 491 -1.42 -22.78 -2.66
N SER A 492 -0.85 -23.80 -2.02
CA SER A 492 -1.30 -25.18 -2.20
C SER A 492 -2.75 -25.39 -1.74
N LEU A 493 -3.15 -24.73 -0.65
CA LEU A 493 -4.50 -24.80 -0.13
C LEU A 493 -5.50 -24.12 -1.07
N LYS A 494 -5.17 -22.92 -1.56
CA LYS A 494 -6.00 -22.18 -2.54
C LYS A 494 -6.19 -22.99 -3.83
N LYS A 495 -5.10 -23.55 -4.36
CA LYS A 495 -5.12 -24.42 -5.54
C LYS A 495 -6.01 -25.65 -5.31
N CYS A 496 -5.86 -26.32 -4.18
CA CYS A 496 -6.70 -27.47 -3.82
C CYS A 496 -8.20 -27.13 -3.81
N VAL A 497 -8.57 -26.00 -3.20
CA VAL A 497 -9.97 -25.53 -3.16
C VAL A 497 -10.51 -25.33 -4.58
N ILE A 498 -9.75 -24.67 -5.46
CA ILE A 498 -10.17 -24.49 -6.86
C ILE A 498 -10.30 -25.84 -7.59
N ASP A 499 -9.28 -26.71 -7.51
CA ASP A 499 -9.24 -27.97 -8.24
C ASP A 499 -10.38 -28.92 -7.85
N GLU A 500 -10.71 -29.01 -6.55
CA GLU A 500 -11.79 -29.88 -6.05
C GLU A 500 -13.18 -29.28 -6.30
N LEU A 501 -13.35 -27.97 -6.17
CA LEU A 501 -14.66 -27.33 -6.40
C LEU A 501 -14.98 -27.18 -7.89
N TYR A 502 -13.98 -27.09 -8.77
CA TYR A 502 -14.19 -27.00 -10.22
C TYR A 502 -14.93 -28.22 -10.81
N GLN A 503 -14.89 -29.36 -10.11
CA GLN A 503 -15.62 -30.58 -10.50
C GLN A 503 -17.13 -30.52 -10.21
N LEU A 504 -17.60 -29.52 -9.45
CA LEU A 504 -19.01 -29.39 -9.07
C LEU A 504 -19.79 -28.60 -10.12
N GLU A 505 -21.00 -29.05 -10.45
CA GLU A 505 -21.86 -28.41 -11.47
C GLU A 505 -22.21 -26.95 -11.14
N PHE A 506 -22.33 -26.62 -9.85
CA PHE A 506 -22.66 -25.28 -9.36
C PHE A 506 -21.42 -24.42 -9.04
N PHE A 507 -20.22 -24.80 -9.48
CA PHE A 507 -18.98 -24.05 -9.22
C PHE A 507 -19.09 -22.56 -9.55
N SER A 508 -19.74 -22.23 -10.67
CA SER A 508 -19.91 -20.84 -11.12
C SER A 508 -20.73 -19.97 -10.14
N GLU A 509 -21.62 -20.58 -9.36
CA GLU A 509 -22.45 -19.90 -8.36
C GLU A 509 -21.65 -19.57 -7.09
N LEU A 510 -20.58 -20.34 -6.81
CA LEU A 510 -19.73 -20.19 -5.63
C LEU A 510 -18.74 -19.03 -5.72
N LEU A 511 -18.68 -18.31 -6.84
CA LEU A 511 -17.62 -17.32 -7.07
C LEU A 511 -17.58 -16.22 -6.00
N LYS A 512 -18.74 -15.79 -5.49
CA LYS A 512 -18.83 -14.81 -4.39
C LYS A 512 -18.37 -15.40 -3.07
N ASP A 513 -18.62 -16.69 -2.85
CA ASP A 513 -18.25 -17.40 -1.64
C ASP A 513 -16.76 -17.71 -1.59
N LEU A 514 -16.11 -17.92 -2.74
CA LEU A 514 -14.65 -18.07 -2.85
C LEU A 514 -13.88 -16.83 -2.35
N GLY A 515 -14.42 -15.62 -2.56
CA GLY A 515 -13.69 -14.38 -2.28
C GLY A 515 -12.59 -14.09 -3.31
N ALA A 516 -12.07 -12.86 -3.33
CA ALA A 516 -11.08 -12.44 -4.34
C ALA A 516 -9.77 -13.24 -4.23
N GLU A 517 -9.29 -13.49 -3.01
CA GLU A 517 -8.05 -14.22 -2.75
C GLU A 517 -8.02 -15.61 -3.40
N ILE A 518 -9.08 -16.42 -3.21
CA ILE A 518 -9.15 -17.77 -3.76
C ILE A 518 -9.55 -17.72 -5.24
N ALA A 519 -10.53 -16.90 -5.61
CA ALA A 519 -11.01 -16.81 -6.99
C ALA A 519 -9.90 -16.41 -7.97
N LEU A 520 -9.02 -15.48 -7.56
CA LEU A 520 -7.90 -15.04 -8.39
C LEU A 520 -6.77 -16.08 -8.47
N THR A 521 -6.86 -17.23 -7.83
CA THR A 521 -5.93 -18.36 -8.08
C THR A 521 -6.37 -19.23 -9.27
N MET A 522 -7.55 -18.98 -9.85
CA MET A 522 -7.96 -19.65 -11.08
C MET A 522 -7.04 -19.27 -12.25
N SER A 523 -6.78 -20.23 -13.13
CA SER A 523 -6.06 -19.99 -14.37
C SER A 523 -6.86 -19.07 -15.30
N VAL A 524 -6.16 -18.28 -16.12
CA VAL A 524 -6.80 -17.42 -17.12
C VAL A 524 -7.59 -18.29 -18.13
N SER A 525 -7.10 -19.49 -18.44
CA SER A 525 -7.81 -20.46 -19.29
C SER A 525 -9.18 -20.88 -18.75
N THR A 526 -9.35 -20.93 -17.43
CA THR A 526 -10.62 -21.24 -16.78
C THR A 526 -11.55 -20.03 -16.81
N ILE A 527 -11.04 -18.85 -16.43
CA ILE A 527 -11.81 -17.60 -16.39
C ILE A 527 -12.37 -17.24 -17.78
N LYS A 528 -11.62 -17.53 -18.85
CA LYS A 528 -12.08 -17.33 -20.24
C LYS A 528 -13.40 -18.03 -20.59
N LYS A 529 -13.74 -19.11 -19.90
CA LYS A 529 -14.96 -19.88 -20.15
C LYS A 529 -16.19 -19.31 -19.44
N PHE A 530 -16.03 -18.29 -18.60
CA PHE A 530 -17.14 -17.72 -17.82
C PHE A 530 -18.22 -17.12 -18.71
N SER A 531 -19.47 -17.18 -18.23
CA SER A 531 -20.60 -16.44 -18.79
C SER A 531 -20.44 -14.93 -18.54
N THR A 532 -21.25 -14.10 -19.19
CA THR A 532 -21.25 -12.64 -18.96
C THR A 532 -21.57 -12.33 -17.50
N ASP A 533 -22.56 -13.02 -16.91
CA ASP A 533 -22.97 -12.80 -15.51
C ASP A 533 -21.88 -13.22 -14.49
N VAL A 534 -21.19 -14.32 -14.76
CA VAL A 534 -20.10 -14.81 -13.90
C VAL A 534 -18.89 -13.90 -14.02
N MET A 535 -18.56 -13.43 -15.22
CA MET A 535 -17.50 -12.43 -15.44
C MET A 535 -17.82 -11.10 -14.73
N ASP A 536 -19.07 -10.65 -14.78
CA ASP A 536 -19.52 -9.44 -14.07
C ASP A 536 -19.45 -9.62 -12.54
N THR A 537 -19.71 -10.83 -12.06
CA THR A 537 -19.53 -11.18 -10.64
C THR A 537 -18.05 -11.14 -10.24
N LEU A 538 -17.15 -11.67 -11.08
CA LEU A 538 -15.70 -11.56 -10.86
C LEU A 538 -15.24 -10.11 -10.83
N ARG A 539 -15.74 -9.28 -11.75
CA ARG A 539 -15.47 -7.83 -11.80
C ARG A 539 -15.81 -7.16 -10.47
N LYS A 540 -17.04 -7.36 -9.99
CA LYS A 540 -17.52 -6.79 -8.72
C LYS A 540 -16.70 -7.27 -7.53
N LEU A 541 -16.29 -8.54 -7.55
CA LEU A 541 -15.46 -9.13 -6.50
C LEU A 541 -14.08 -8.45 -6.39
N ILE A 542 -13.43 -8.20 -7.53
CA ILE A 542 -12.13 -7.51 -7.57
C ILE A 542 -12.25 -6.05 -7.12
N ILE A 543 -13.34 -5.37 -7.48
CA ILE A 543 -13.57 -3.98 -7.04
C ILE A 543 -13.76 -3.89 -5.53
N GLN A 544 -14.40 -4.89 -4.92
CA GLN A 544 -14.59 -4.95 -3.47
C GLN A 544 -13.30 -5.25 -2.70
N ASP A 545 -12.39 -6.04 -3.28
CA ASP A 545 -11.09 -6.39 -2.69
C ASP A 545 -9.95 -6.27 -3.72
N PRO A 546 -9.49 -5.04 -3.99
CA PRO A 546 -8.53 -4.76 -5.06
C PRO A 546 -7.12 -5.25 -4.75
N GLN A 547 -6.78 -5.45 -3.48
CA GLN A 547 -5.43 -5.82 -3.05
C GLN A 547 -5.01 -7.17 -3.64
N GLN A 548 -5.93 -8.15 -3.66
CA GLN A 548 -5.67 -9.49 -4.19
C GLN A 548 -5.38 -9.49 -5.69
N PHE A 549 -5.98 -8.55 -6.43
CA PHE A 549 -5.69 -8.33 -7.84
C PHE A 549 -4.32 -7.69 -8.04
N LEU A 550 -3.96 -6.67 -7.25
CA LEU A 550 -2.67 -5.98 -7.35
C LEU A 550 -1.48 -6.90 -7.01
N LEU A 551 -1.68 -7.92 -6.18
CA LEU A 551 -0.68 -8.95 -5.88
C LEU A 551 -0.46 -9.95 -7.01
N GLN A 552 -1.34 -9.99 -8.02
CA GLN A 552 -1.17 -10.89 -9.17
C GLN A 552 -0.01 -10.43 -10.08
N PRO A 553 0.63 -11.36 -10.81
CA PRO A 553 1.61 -11.02 -11.84
C PRO A 553 1.02 -10.05 -12.88
N ARG A 554 1.85 -9.12 -13.38
CA ARG A 554 1.44 -8.10 -14.38
C ARG A 554 0.73 -8.70 -15.58
N THR A 555 1.32 -9.73 -16.17
CA THR A 555 0.76 -10.45 -17.32
C THR A 555 -0.66 -10.97 -17.03
N LYS A 556 -0.89 -11.48 -15.81
CA LYS A 556 -2.22 -11.97 -15.40
C LYS A 556 -3.21 -10.81 -15.23
N GLN A 557 -2.79 -9.71 -14.62
CA GLN A 557 -3.62 -8.53 -14.42
C GLN A 557 -4.16 -8.02 -15.77
N GLU A 558 -3.27 -7.79 -16.72
CA GLU A 558 -3.62 -7.26 -18.06
C GLU A 558 -4.49 -8.25 -18.84
N LEU A 559 -4.12 -9.54 -18.87
CA LEU A 559 -4.92 -10.57 -19.56
C LEU A 559 -6.31 -10.74 -18.96
N LEU A 560 -6.44 -10.67 -17.64
CA LEU A 560 -7.73 -10.77 -16.95
C LEU A 560 -8.64 -9.61 -17.34
N VAL A 561 -8.11 -8.39 -17.32
CA VAL A 561 -8.87 -7.19 -17.64
C VAL A 561 -9.24 -7.15 -19.12
N ASP A 562 -8.33 -7.52 -20.03
CA ASP A 562 -8.63 -7.65 -21.46
C ASP A 562 -9.81 -8.60 -21.71
N LYS A 563 -9.79 -9.78 -21.07
CA LYS A 563 -10.87 -10.77 -21.23
C LYS A 563 -12.17 -10.32 -20.61
N MET A 564 -12.11 -9.60 -19.49
CA MET A 564 -13.29 -9.02 -18.84
C MET A 564 -13.97 -7.95 -19.71
N VAL A 565 -13.20 -7.02 -20.27
CA VAL A 565 -13.70 -5.97 -21.18
C VAL A 565 -14.37 -6.61 -22.41
N GLN A 566 -13.73 -7.61 -23.03
CA GLN A 566 -14.28 -8.33 -24.17
C GLN A 566 -15.60 -9.04 -23.85
N ARG A 567 -15.68 -9.75 -22.71
CA ARG A 567 -16.87 -10.56 -22.34
C ARG A 567 -18.07 -9.71 -21.91
N LEU A 568 -17.80 -8.54 -21.33
CA LEU A 568 -18.83 -7.60 -20.88
C LEU A 568 -19.27 -6.63 -21.98
N GLY A 569 -18.65 -6.68 -23.17
CA GLY A 569 -18.98 -5.78 -24.28
C GLY A 569 -18.67 -4.32 -23.97
N MET A 570 -17.66 -4.07 -23.13
CA MET A 570 -17.19 -2.73 -22.81
C MET A 570 -16.32 -2.21 -23.96
N TYR A 571 -16.31 -0.89 -24.17
CA TYR A 571 -15.60 -0.14 -25.20
C TYR A 571 -16.28 -0.12 -26.58
N THR A 572 -17.18 0.85 -26.78
CA THR A 572 -17.84 1.17 -28.07
C THR A 572 -17.22 2.36 -28.82
N GLY A 573 -16.00 2.80 -28.44
CA GLY A 573 -15.26 3.88 -29.10
C GLY A 573 -14.52 4.81 -28.14
N VAL A 574 -15.26 5.63 -27.39
CA VAL A 574 -14.70 6.46 -26.29
C VAL A 574 -14.79 5.66 -25.00
N PHE A 575 -13.71 5.62 -24.22
CA PHE A 575 -13.73 4.98 -22.91
C PHE A 575 -14.36 5.94 -21.89
N THR A 576 -15.65 5.71 -21.63
CA THR A 576 -16.53 6.63 -20.90
C THR A 576 -16.28 6.61 -19.38
N GLU A 577 -16.76 7.65 -18.68
CA GLU A 577 -16.74 7.68 -17.21
C GLU A 577 -17.44 6.47 -16.59
N GLU A 578 -18.59 6.06 -17.14
CA GLU A 578 -19.35 4.91 -16.66
C GLU A 578 -18.54 3.62 -16.77
N GLU A 579 -17.96 3.34 -17.94
CA GLU A 579 -17.13 2.16 -18.15
C GLU A 579 -15.88 2.19 -17.26
N PHE A 580 -15.21 3.35 -17.15
CA PHE A 580 -14.01 3.50 -16.33
C PHE A 580 -14.32 3.23 -14.86
N ARG A 581 -15.37 3.86 -14.31
CA ARG A 581 -15.80 3.64 -12.93
C ARG A 581 -16.31 2.22 -12.70
N SER A 582 -16.92 1.59 -13.72
CA SER A 582 -17.34 0.20 -13.65
C SER A 582 -16.17 -0.76 -13.51
N LEU A 583 -14.99 -0.45 -14.05
CA LEU A 583 -13.79 -1.27 -13.88
C LEU A 583 -13.02 -0.95 -12.60
N GLY A 584 -13.17 0.28 -12.08
CA GLY A 584 -12.54 0.70 -10.83
C GLY A 584 -11.01 0.59 -10.90
N ILE A 585 -10.39 -0.15 -9.97
CA ILE A 585 -8.93 -0.33 -9.92
C ILE A 585 -8.35 -0.98 -11.19
N MET A 586 -9.18 -1.74 -11.92
CA MET A 586 -8.77 -2.44 -13.14
C MET A 586 -8.73 -1.53 -14.37
N ALA A 587 -9.34 -0.34 -14.32
CA ALA A 587 -9.47 0.53 -15.48
C ALA A 587 -8.12 0.92 -16.12
N PRO A 588 -7.02 1.17 -15.37
CA PRO A 588 -5.71 1.43 -15.99
C PRO A 588 -5.09 0.22 -16.71
N PHE A 589 -5.54 -1.01 -16.42
CA PHE A 589 -5.00 -2.26 -16.95
C PHE A 589 -5.69 -2.74 -18.23
N VAL A 590 -6.65 -1.97 -18.77
CA VAL A 590 -7.19 -2.20 -20.11
C VAL A 590 -6.08 -2.11 -21.16
N VAL A 591 -6.28 -2.65 -22.36
CA VAL A 591 -5.29 -2.54 -23.45
C VAL A 591 -5.00 -1.06 -23.80
N ASP A 592 -3.80 -0.79 -24.32
CA ASP A 592 -3.33 0.58 -24.57
C ASP A 592 -4.29 1.40 -25.45
N GLU A 593 -4.88 0.76 -26.48
CA GLU A 593 -5.81 1.41 -27.40
C GLU A 593 -7.05 1.94 -26.68
N VAL A 594 -7.53 1.23 -25.66
CA VAL A 594 -8.70 1.62 -24.87
C VAL A 594 -8.35 2.77 -23.92
N LEU A 595 -7.20 2.69 -23.24
CA LEU A 595 -6.80 3.74 -22.29
C LEU A 595 -6.53 5.09 -22.96
N ILE A 596 -6.02 5.08 -24.20
CA ILE A 596 -5.81 6.31 -24.98
C ILE A 596 -7.13 7.05 -25.24
N GLN A 597 -8.26 6.33 -25.31
CA GLN A 597 -9.59 6.87 -25.61
C GLN A 597 -10.38 7.33 -24.38
N VAL A 598 -9.74 7.45 -23.21
CA VAL A 598 -10.41 8.01 -22.00
C VAL A 598 -10.97 9.39 -22.31
N ASP A 599 -12.25 9.63 -21.98
CA ASP A 599 -12.87 10.93 -22.19
C ASP A 599 -12.06 12.06 -21.50
N ARG A 600 -11.66 13.07 -22.28
CA ARG A 600 -10.77 14.15 -21.81
C ARG A 600 -11.45 15.04 -20.76
N SER A 601 -12.78 15.18 -20.82
CA SER A 601 -13.53 15.95 -19.83
C SER A 601 -13.61 15.22 -18.50
N PHE A 602 -13.86 13.92 -18.51
CA PHE A 602 -13.76 13.03 -17.36
C PHE A 602 -12.36 13.09 -16.75
N PHE A 603 -11.32 12.90 -17.57
CA PHE A 603 -9.93 12.88 -17.11
C PHE A 603 -9.54 14.15 -16.36
N THR A 604 -9.83 15.33 -16.93
CA THR A 604 -9.48 16.63 -16.32
C THR A 604 -10.27 16.92 -15.05
N ASN A 605 -11.54 16.52 -14.99
CA ASN A 605 -12.37 16.76 -13.81
C ASN A 605 -12.07 15.80 -12.65
N ASN A 606 -11.43 14.65 -12.91
CA ASN A 606 -11.26 13.57 -11.94
C ASN A 606 -9.79 13.21 -11.66
N LEU A 607 -8.83 14.12 -11.88
CA LEU A 607 -7.40 13.86 -11.65
C LEU A 607 -7.09 13.31 -10.25
N HIS A 608 -7.75 13.82 -9.20
CA HIS A 608 -7.55 13.32 -7.83
C HIS A 608 -7.94 11.85 -7.68
N TYR A 609 -9.02 11.42 -8.32
CA TYR A 609 -9.44 10.01 -8.33
C TYR A 609 -8.42 9.16 -9.11
N LEU A 610 -7.98 9.63 -10.28
CA LEU A 610 -7.01 8.93 -11.12
C LEU A 610 -5.65 8.78 -10.42
N GLN A 611 -5.20 9.80 -9.68
CA GLN A 611 -4.00 9.77 -8.83
C GLN A 611 -4.08 8.75 -7.68
N GLY A 612 -5.25 8.17 -7.40
CA GLY A 612 -5.40 7.07 -6.45
C GLY A 612 -5.14 5.68 -7.05
N LEU A 613 -4.98 5.57 -8.37
CA LEU A 613 -4.93 4.30 -9.09
C LEU A 613 -3.49 3.82 -9.34
N CYS A 614 -3.36 2.59 -9.82
CA CYS A 614 -2.08 1.98 -10.19
C CYS A 614 -1.86 2.03 -11.71
N TYR A 615 -0.66 2.41 -12.13
CA TYR A 615 -0.27 2.50 -13.53
C TYR A 615 1.03 1.73 -13.74
N THR A 616 1.08 0.87 -14.76
CA THR A 616 2.35 0.30 -15.23
C THR A 616 3.10 1.35 -16.03
N ARG A 617 4.39 1.12 -16.29
CA ARG A 617 5.24 2.05 -17.05
C ARG A 617 4.62 2.52 -18.37
N SER A 618 4.14 1.58 -19.20
CA SER A 618 3.52 1.92 -20.49
C SER A 618 2.28 2.81 -20.33
N LYS A 619 1.51 2.60 -19.24
CA LYS A 619 0.33 3.42 -18.93
C LYS A 619 0.71 4.81 -18.43
N MET A 620 1.81 4.96 -17.70
CA MET A 620 2.31 6.26 -17.29
C MET A 620 2.60 7.16 -18.51
N ASP A 621 3.23 6.60 -19.55
CA ASP A 621 3.50 7.32 -20.80
C ASP A 621 2.20 7.74 -21.53
N ILE A 622 1.16 6.90 -21.50
CA ILE A 622 -0.16 7.23 -22.04
C ILE A 622 -0.78 8.40 -21.25
N VAL A 623 -0.79 8.31 -19.92
CA VAL A 623 -1.33 9.38 -19.05
C VAL A 623 -0.57 10.69 -19.26
N ALA A 624 0.75 10.66 -19.40
CA ALA A 624 1.58 11.82 -19.70
C ALA A 624 1.21 12.50 -21.03
N ARG A 625 0.85 11.73 -22.06
CA ARG A 625 0.33 12.27 -23.32
C ARG A 625 -1.05 12.90 -23.15
N ILE A 626 -1.96 12.20 -22.47
CA ILE A 626 -3.31 12.71 -22.18
C ILE A 626 -3.25 14.04 -21.41
N LEU A 627 -2.34 14.18 -20.44
CA LEU A 627 -2.11 15.43 -19.70
C LEU A 627 -1.73 16.60 -20.64
N GLN A 628 -0.83 16.36 -21.59
CA GLN A 628 -0.39 17.40 -22.53
C GLN A 628 -1.48 17.76 -23.55
N GLU A 629 -2.30 16.79 -23.98
CA GLU A 629 -3.46 17.05 -24.83
C GLU A 629 -4.53 17.87 -24.08
N ALA A 630 -4.78 17.55 -22.82
CA ALA A 630 -5.84 18.15 -22.02
C ALA A 630 -5.51 19.56 -21.52
N PHE A 631 -4.27 19.81 -21.10
CA PHE A 631 -3.83 21.10 -20.56
C PHE A 631 -2.99 21.93 -21.55
N GLY A 632 -2.73 21.41 -22.75
CA GLY A 632 -1.86 22.01 -23.75
C GLY A 632 -0.37 21.83 -23.45
N PRO A 633 0.51 22.45 -24.27
CA PRO A 633 1.96 22.29 -24.15
C PRO A 633 2.49 22.68 -22.77
N VAL A 634 3.39 21.87 -22.21
CA VAL A 634 3.96 22.03 -20.86
C VAL A 634 4.62 23.39 -20.61
N LYS A 635 5.20 24.01 -21.65
CA LYS A 635 5.77 25.37 -21.57
C LYS A 635 4.77 26.46 -21.16
N ASN A 636 3.47 26.22 -21.39
CA ASN A 636 2.39 27.16 -21.08
C ASN A 636 1.72 26.85 -19.74
N TRP A 637 2.15 25.81 -19.03
CA TRP A 637 1.55 25.45 -17.75
C TRP A 637 1.85 26.51 -16.69
N ASN A 638 0.83 26.85 -15.90
CA ASN A 638 0.94 27.80 -14.80
C ASN A 638 0.95 27.08 -13.44
N GLN A 639 1.00 27.85 -12.35
CA GLN A 639 1.02 27.31 -10.98
C GLN A 639 -0.21 26.44 -10.67
N THR A 640 -1.38 26.82 -11.18
CA THR A 640 -2.65 26.12 -10.97
C THR A 640 -2.72 24.81 -11.73
N THR A 641 -2.20 24.76 -12.95
CA THR A 641 -2.07 23.51 -13.72
C THR A 641 -1.11 22.55 -13.02
N LEU A 642 0.06 23.03 -12.57
CA LEU A 642 1.04 22.19 -11.87
C LEU A 642 0.49 21.63 -10.56
N SER A 643 -0.33 22.39 -9.82
CA SER A 643 -0.99 21.88 -8.61
C SER A 643 -2.07 20.84 -8.90
N GLN A 644 -2.77 20.93 -10.05
CA GLN A 644 -3.72 19.91 -10.49
C GLN A 644 -3.06 18.61 -10.92
N VAL A 645 -1.99 18.72 -11.71
CA VAL A 645 -1.23 17.56 -12.21
C VAL A 645 -0.57 16.80 -11.06
N ASP A 646 -0.08 17.53 -10.05
CA ASP A 646 0.54 16.98 -8.83
C ASP A 646 1.57 15.89 -9.19
N TRP A 647 1.64 14.78 -8.46
CA TRP A 647 2.67 13.76 -8.67
C TRP A 647 2.63 13.03 -10.02
N PHE A 648 1.56 13.13 -10.82
CA PHE A 648 1.60 12.71 -12.23
C PHE A 648 2.63 13.50 -13.06
N PHE A 649 3.15 14.59 -12.50
CA PHE A 649 4.34 15.29 -12.99
C PHE A 649 5.51 14.33 -13.25
N PHE A 650 5.67 13.29 -12.43
CA PHE A 650 6.72 12.28 -12.63
C PHE A 650 6.49 11.41 -13.88
N PHE A 651 5.29 11.36 -14.46
CA PHE A 651 5.04 10.61 -15.69
C PHE A 651 5.53 11.33 -16.95
N LEU A 652 5.73 12.65 -16.90
CA LEU A 652 6.11 13.45 -18.06
C LEU A 652 7.51 13.07 -18.56
N PRO A 653 7.77 12.96 -19.87
CA PRO A 653 9.12 12.73 -20.41
C PRO A 653 10.12 13.80 -19.99
N ASP A 654 11.42 13.47 -19.93
CA ASP A 654 12.46 14.42 -19.52
C ASP A 654 12.52 15.66 -20.42
N SER A 655 12.31 15.49 -21.73
CA SER A 655 12.22 16.59 -22.69
C SER A 655 11.10 17.58 -22.34
N SER A 656 9.91 17.07 -22.03
CA SER A 656 8.77 17.89 -21.61
C SER A 656 9.05 18.59 -20.28
N LEU A 657 9.67 17.91 -19.31
CA LEU A 657 10.01 18.50 -18.02
C LEU A 657 10.98 19.69 -18.15
N GLN A 658 11.90 19.63 -19.11
CA GLN A 658 12.89 20.69 -19.34
C GLN A 658 12.27 21.99 -19.87
N GLU A 659 11.11 21.91 -20.53
CA GLU A 659 10.38 23.07 -21.06
C GLU A 659 9.60 23.84 -19.98
N ILE A 660 9.41 23.25 -18.79
CA ILE A 660 8.65 23.88 -17.71
C ILE A 660 9.47 25.01 -17.09
N PRO A 661 8.90 26.24 -16.96
CA PRO A 661 9.61 27.36 -16.35
C PRO A 661 10.03 27.05 -14.91
N ARG A 662 11.34 27.09 -14.65
CA ARG A 662 11.92 26.79 -13.33
C ARG A 662 11.38 27.67 -12.21
N ALA A 663 11.00 28.91 -12.52
CA ALA A 663 10.42 29.84 -11.55
C ALA A 663 9.10 29.32 -10.93
N LEU A 664 8.42 28.37 -11.57
CA LEU A 664 7.19 27.76 -11.05
C LEU A 664 7.46 26.61 -10.08
N MET A 665 8.68 26.06 -10.07
CA MET A 665 9.07 24.88 -9.29
C MET A 665 9.87 25.28 -8.05
N SER A 666 9.19 25.86 -7.06
CA SER A 666 9.78 26.14 -5.74
C SER A 666 10.15 24.86 -4.99
N VAL A 667 11.06 24.95 -4.01
CA VAL A 667 11.45 23.82 -3.14
C VAL A 667 10.23 23.18 -2.49
N ARG A 668 9.30 24.00 -1.98
CA ARG A 668 8.04 23.55 -1.39
C ARG A 668 7.18 22.77 -2.40
N ARG A 669 7.06 23.23 -3.64
CA ARG A 669 6.29 22.53 -4.67
C ARG A 669 6.91 21.17 -4.98
N ILE A 670 8.24 21.11 -5.15
CA ILE A 670 8.95 19.85 -5.36
C ILE A 670 8.72 18.92 -4.16
N GLU A 671 8.91 19.40 -2.94
CA GLU A 671 8.65 18.62 -1.72
C GLU A 671 7.24 18.03 -1.70
N LYS A 672 6.22 18.85 -2.04
CA LYS A 672 4.83 18.41 -2.09
C LYS A 672 4.61 17.27 -3.10
N LEU A 673 5.24 17.32 -4.28
CA LEU A 673 5.18 16.22 -5.26
C LEU A 673 5.67 14.90 -4.66
N PHE A 674 6.82 14.94 -3.98
CA PHE A 674 7.39 13.76 -3.30
C PHE A 674 6.50 13.28 -2.14
N MET A 675 5.95 14.20 -1.35
CA MET A 675 5.05 13.86 -0.24
C MET A 675 3.78 13.17 -0.71
N ASN A 676 3.11 13.72 -1.72
CA ASN A 676 1.87 13.18 -2.25
C ASN A 676 2.09 11.82 -2.91
N GLN A 677 3.20 11.68 -3.65
CA GLN A 677 3.62 10.42 -4.23
C GLN A 677 3.92 9.35 -3.16
N ARG A 678 4.70 9.69 -2.13
CA ARG A 678 5.02 8.77 -1.03
C ARG A 678 3.79 8.38 -0.22
N ARG A 679 2.82 9.29 -0.08
CA ARG A 679 1.52 8.99 0.55
C ARG A 679 0.74 7.95 -0.24
N TRP A 680 0.74 8.07 -1.57
CA TRP A 680 0.16 7.05 -2.45
C TRP A 680 0.91 5.72 -2.34
N GLU A 681 2.24 5.71 -2.38
CA GLU A 681 3.07 4.49 -2.23
C GLU A 681 2.83 3.75 -0.90
N ARG A 682 2.58 4.50 0.19
CA ARG A 682 2.26 3.92 1.51
C ARG A 682 0.79 3.52 1.66
N GLY A 683 -0.08 3.94 0.73
CA GLY A 683 -1.49 3.60 0.71
C GLY A 683 -1.73 2.17 0.22
N ALA A 684 -2.96 1.69 0.40
CA ALA A 684 -3.35 0.30 0.08
C ALA A 684 -3.14 -0.10 -1.39
N VAL A 685 -3.19 0.87 -2.32
CA VAL A 685 -2.95 0.63 -3.75
C VAL A 685 -1.47 0.73 -4.08
N GLY A 686 -0.81 1.84 -3.72
CA GLY A 686 0.57 2.09 -4.10
C GLY A 686 1.58 1.09 -3.53
N SER A 687 1.32 0.53 -2.35
CA SER A 687 2.21 -0.45 -1.69
C SER A 687 2.41 -1.73 -2.49
N HIS A 688 1.43 -2.07 -3.34
CA HIS A 688 1.45 -3.23 -4.22
C HIS A 688 1.48 -2.83 -5.70
N CYS A 689 1.56 -1.52 -6.00
CA CYS A 689 1.47 -1.07 -7.37
C CYS A 689 2.75 -1.35 -8.14
N LEU A 690 3.92 -0.89 -7.69
CA LEU A 690 5.17 -0.98 -8.46
C LEU A 690 6.01 -2.19 -8.07
N ASN A 691 6.50 -2.93 -9.06
CA ASN A 691 7.54 -3.95 -8.86
C ASN A 691 8.93 -3.30 -8.62
N GLU A 692 9.96 -4.09 -8.33
CA GLU A 692 11.28 -3.55 -7.98
C GLU A 692 11.94 -2.72 -9.11
N ASP A 693 11.84 -3.20 -10.35
CA ASP A 693 12.41 -2.51 -11.52
C ASP A 693 11.68 -1.20 -11.82
N GLU A 694 10.35 -1.23 -11.83
CA GLU A 694 9.51 -0.04 -12.02
C GLU A 694 9.78 0.99 -10.92
N ARG A 695 9.99 0.55 -9.67
CA ARG A 695 10.32 1.44 -8.55
C ARG A 695 11.67 2.12 -8.74
N LYS A 696 12.67 1.40 -9.25
CA LYS A 696 14.00 1.96 -9.54
C LYS A 696 13.93 3.02 -10.64
N GLU A 697 13.28 2.72 -11.76
CA GLU A 697 13.13 3.67 -12.86
C GLU A 697 12.31 4.90 -12.45
N PHE A 698 11.24 4.69 -11.68
CA PHE A 698 10.45 5.79 -11.13
C PHE A 698 11.28 6.67 -10.19
N PHE A 699 12.16 6.08 -9.39
CA PHE A 699 13.09 6.83 -8.54
C PHE A 699 14.11 7.64 -9.38
N GLU A 700 14.66 7.09 -10.46
CA GLU A 700 15.55 7.82 -11.36
C GLU A 700 14.86 9.09 -11.91
N LYS A 701 13.57 8.97 -12.21
CA LYS A 701 12.74 10.09 -12.63
C LYS A 701 12.56 11.16 -11.55
N GLN A 702 12.31 10.75 -10.32
CA GLN A 702 12.24 11.65 -9.16
C GLN A 702 13.58 12.39 -8.95
N GLN A 703 14.69 11.66 -9.04
CA GLN A 703 16.03 12.21 -8.93
C GLN A 703 16.28 13.26 -10.02
N PHE A 704 15.93 12.97 -11.28
CA PHE A 704 16.04 13.91 -12.38
C PHE A 704 15.23 15.19 -12.11
N VAL A 705 13.97 15.08 -11.68
CA VAL A 705 13.10 16.23 -11.37
C VAL A 705 13.75 17.13 -10.33
N LEU A 706 14.16 16.57 -9.19
CA LEU A 706 14.80 17.34 -8.13
C LEU A 706 16.08 18.02 -8.64
N GLN A 707 16.95 17.24 -9.29
CA GLN A 707 18.26 17.72 -9.70
C GLN A 707 18.20 18.78 -10.80
N PHE A 708 17.28 18.60 -11.75
CA PHE A 708 17.06 19.55 -12.83
C PHE A 708 16.56 20.88 -12.27
N PHE A 709 15.45 20.91 -11.52
CA PHE A 709 14.83 22.17 -11.08
C PHE A 709 15.67 22.92 -10.05
N LEU A 710 16.36 22.21 -9.15
CA LEU A 710 17.28 22.83 -8.19
C LEU A 710 18.64 23.22 -8.81
N GLY A 711 18.86 22.93 -10.10
CA GLY A 711 20.01 23.45 -10.86
C GLY A 711 21.28 22.64 -10.75
N PHE A 712 21.24 21.44 -10.17
CA PHE A 712 22.40 20.55 -10.01
C PHE A 712 22.97 20.05 -11.34
N LEU A 713 22.15 19.97 -12.39
CA LEU A 713 22.57 19.50 -13.72
C LEU A 713 23.21 20.59 -14.60
N LYS A 714 23.45 21.80 -14.08
CA LYS A 714 24.10 22.89 -14.84
C LYS A 714 25.62 22.82 -14.68
N ILE A 715 26.34 22.84 -15.81
CA ILE A 715 27.81 22.81 -15.88
C ILE A 715 28.41 24.24 -15.78
N ASN A 716 27.61 25.28 -15.51
CA ASN A 716 28.09 26.66 -15.59
C ASN A 716 28.84 27.05 -14.28
N PRO A 717 30.10 27.54 -14.32
CA PRO A 717 30.83 27.97 -13.12
C PRO A 717 30.21 29.17 -12.38
N LEU A 718 29.25 29.88 -13.00
CA LEU A 718 28.45 30.96 -12.40
C LEU A 718 27.12 30.47 -11.78
N SER A 719 26.91 29.14 -11.70
CA SER A 719 25.69 28.57 -11.10
C SER A 719 25.60 28.95 -9.62
N PRO A 720 24.39 29.23 -9.08
CA PRO A 720 24.20 29.41 -7.65
C PRO A 720 24.72 28.21 -6.87
N THR A 721 25.18 28.45 -5.65
CA THR A 721 25.70 27.40 -4.77
C THR A 721 24.67 26.26 -4.64
N PRO A 722 25.10 24.99 -4.71
CA PRO A 722 24.20 23.86 -4.61
C PRO A 722 23.39 23.96 -3.31
N ILE A 723 22.06 23.79 -3.42
CA ILE A 723 21.18 23.85 -2.25
C ILE A 723 21.57 22.73 -1.28
N VAL A 724 21.80 23.10 -0.02
CA VAL A 724 22.10 22.16 1.06
C VAL A 724 20.79 21.80 1.75
N PRO A 725 20.37 20.52 1.75
CA PRO A 725 19.17 20.10 2.46
C PRO A 725 19.38 20.19 3.98
N ASN A 726 18.30 20.46 4.72
CA ASN A 726 18.24 20.17 6.15
C ASN A 726 17.68 18.75 6.36
N CYS A 727 17.68 18.27 7.61
CA CYS A 727 17.21 16.91 7.88
C CYS A 727 15.70 16.78 7.66
N GLU A 728 14.96 17.85 7.95
CA GLU A 728 13.50 17.89 7.83
C GLU A 728 13.03 17.65 6.40
N ILE A 729 13.69 18.23 5.39
CA ILE A 729 13.39 17.98 3.98
C ILE A 729 13.78 16.55 3.57
N LEU A 730 14.81 15.94 4.17
CA LEU A 730 15.16 14.56 3.82
C LEU A 730 14.07 13.56 4.23
N HIS A 731 13.27 13.87 5.26
CA HIS A 731 12.11 13.06 5.65
C HIS A 731 11.00 13.03 4.58
N THR A 732 10.99 13.97 3.64
CA THR A 732 10.01 14.03 2.53
C THR A 732 10.65 13.64 1.20
N ILE A 733 11.85 14.14 0.90
CA ILE A 733 12.62 13.84 -0.30
C ILE A 733 13.75 12.85 0.04
N PRO A 734 13.79 11.64 -0.56
CA PRO A 734 14.82 10.64 -0.23
C PRO A 734 16.25 11.19 -0.36
N PRO A 735 17.16 10.88 0.58
CA PRO A 735 18.58 11.25 0.47
C PRO A 735 19.21 10.95 -0.88
N ALA A 736 18.89 9.81 -1.49
CA ALA A 736 19.46 9.40 -2.78
C ALA A 736 19.14 10.36 -3.93
N ALA A 737 18.05 11.14 -3.84
CA ALA A 737 17.69 12.12 -4.86
C ALA A 737 18.67 13.31 -4.89
N TRP A 738 19.33 13.61 -3.76
CA TRP A 738 20.27 14.72 -3.61
C TRP A 738 21.68 14.38 -4.08
N THR A 739 22.47 15.41 -4.43
CA THR A 739 23.88 15.20 -4.78
C THR A 739 24.72 14.89 -3.53
N SER A 740 25.83 14.16 -3.71
CA SER A 740 26.76 13.85 -2.61
C SER A 740 27.37 15.10 -1.98
N SER A 741 27.68 16.13 -2.79
CA SER A 741 28.17 17.42 -2.29
C SER A 741 27.14 18.09 -1.38
N SER A 742 25.88 18.16 -1.78
CA SER A 742 24.81 18.72 -0.94
C SER A 742 24.64 17.99 0.39
N LEU A 743 24.66 16.66 0.39
CA LEU A 743 24.56 15.86 1.63
C LEU A 743 25.75 16.08 2.57
N THR A 744 26.98 16.11 2.03
CA THR A 744 28.19 16.29 2.85
C THR A 744 28.42 17.74 3.33
N SER A 745 27.80 18.72 2.65
CA SER A 745 27.78 20.14 3.03
C SER A 745 26.79 20.48 4.15
N MET A 746 25.96 19.53 4.59
CA MET A 746 25.07 19.71 5.74
C MET A 746 25.84 20.09 7.00
N SER A 747 25.19 20.86 7.89
CA SER A 747 25.76 21.14 9.22
C SER A 747 25.95 19.83 10.00
N PRO A 748 26.92 19.74 10.93
CA PRO A 748 27.14 18.51 11.71
C PRO A 748 25.88 18.02 12.43
N SER A 749 25.06 18.93 12.97
CA SER A 749 23.80 18.55 13.63
C SER A 749 22.76 18.02 12.65
N ALA A 750 22.54 18.69 11.51
CA ALA A 750 21.59 18.24 10.50
C ALA A 750 22.00 16.90 9.89
N PHE A 751 23.29 16.70 9.64
CA PHE A 751 23.83 15.44 9.13
C PHE A 751 23.63 14.30 10.14
N SER A 752 23.95 14.52 11.43
CA SER A 752 23.72 13.54 12.49
C SER A 752 22.25 13.18 12.65
N ASN A 753 21.34 14.15 12.54
CA ASN A 753 19.90 13.94 12.67
C ASN A 753 19.33 13.01 11.60
N CYS A 754 19.95 12.97 10.41
CA CYS A 754 19.47 12.21 9.27
C CYS A 754 20.36 11.01 8.91
N LEU A 755 21.31 10.63 9.77
CA LEU A 755 22.22 9.52 9.49
C LEU A 755 21.47 8.20 9.29
N GLU A 756 20.53 7.87 10.19
CA GLU A 756 19.70 6.65 10.06
C GLU A 756 18.87 6.65 8.77
N LEU A 757 18.36 7.81 8.37
CA LEU A 757 17.57 7.97 7.15
C LEU A 757 18.43 7.74 5.90
N MET A 758 19.64 8.31 5.86
CA MET A 758 20.62 8.05 4.78
C MET A 758 21.07 6.59 4.77
N GLY A 759 21.28 5.99 5.93
CA GLY A 759 21.66 4.57 6.06
C GLY A 759 20.59 3.60 5.59
N ARG A 760 19.31 3.97 5.66
CA ARG A 760 18.17 3.14 5.24
C ARG A 760 17.73 3.35 3.79
N ASP A 761 18.26 4.35 3.09
CA ASP A 761 17.84 4.66 1.72
C ASP A 761 18.29 3.54 0.73
N PRO A 762 17.33 2.81 0.10
CA PRO A 762 17.65 1.72 -0.81
C PRO A 762 18.20 2.20 -2.18
N PHE A 763 18.09 3.48 -2.51
CA PHE A 763 18.51 4.03 -3.80
C PHE A 763 19.82 4.82 -3.74
N LEU A 764 20.43 4.95 -2.55
CA LEU A 764 21.69 5.68 -2.39
C LEU A 764 22.81 4.99 -3.19
N ALA A 765 23.32 5.66 -4.23
CA ALA A 765 24.33 5.12 -5.12
C ALA A 765 25.68 4.92 -4.42
N SER A 766 26.53 4.03 -4.93
CA SER A 766 27.83 3.71 -4.31
C SER A 766 28.70 4.95 -4.06
N TYR A 767 28.81 5.86 -5.04
CA TYR A 767 29.58 7.09 -4.87
C TYR A 767 29.01 8.01 -3.77
N GLN A 768 27.68 8.08 -3.60
CA GLN A 768 27.05 8.83 -2.52
C GLN A 768 27.33 8.18 -1.17
N ARG A 769 27.20 6.85 -1.06
CA ARG A 769 27.49 6.11 0.17
C ARG A 769 28.93 6.32 0.64
N ILE A 770 29.89 6.30 -0.29
CA ILE A 770 31.31 6.57 0.02
C ILE A 770 31.47 7.97 0.62
N GLN A 771 30.91 9.01 -0.02
CA GLN A 771 31.04 10.40 0.44
C GLN A 771 30.35 10.62 1.81
N VAL A 772 29.15 10.04 1.99
CA VAL A 772 28.42 10.10 3.27
C VAL A 772 29.23 9.38 4.36
N LEU A 773 29.76 8.18 4.09
CA LEU A 773 30.59 7.45 5.05
C LEU A 773 31.90 8.20 5.39
N MET A 774 32.53 8.87 4.42
CA MET A 774 33.68 9.74 4.68
C MET A 774 33.32 10.87 5.63
N LYS A 775 32.15 11.49 5.47
CA LYS A 775 31.65 12.52 6.39
C LYS A 775 31.38 11.97 7.79
N VAL A 776 30.83 10.76 7.91
CA VAL A 776 30.67 10.06 9.19
C VAL A 776 32.02 9.87 9.88
N LYS A 777 33.04 9.38 9.15
CA LYS A 777 34.41 9.21 9.68
C LYS A 777 35.04 10.55 10.11
N GLN A 778 34.78 11.63 9.37
CA GLN A 778 35.24 12.96 9.75
C GLN A 778 34.63 13.44 11.08
N MET A 779 33.36 13.10 11.33
CA MET A 779 32.61 13.57 12.49
C MET A 779 32.84 12.73 13.76
N TYR A 780 32.90 11.41 13.62
CA TYR A 780 32.95 10.47 14.76
C TYR A 780 34.32 9.80 14.93
N GLY A 781 35.30 10.17 14.10
CA GLY A 781 36.65 9.59 14.11
C GLY A 781 36.75 8.29 13.30
N PRO A 782 37.83 7.50 13.51
CA PRO A 782 37.98 6.22 12.83
C PRO A 782 36.85 5.25 13.18
N VAL A 783 36.63 4.25 12.32
CA VAL A 783 35.52 3.27 12.50
C VAL A 783 35.59 2.56 13.86
N SER A 784 36.79 2.34 14.40
CA SER A 784 37.02 1.76 15.72
C SER A 784 36.52 2.61 16.90
N SER A 785 36.27 3.91 16.71
CA SER A 785 35.69 4.81 17.72
C SER A 785 34.19 4.99 17.62
N PHE A 786 33.52 4.34 16.65
CA PHE A 786 32.07 4.44 16.52
C PHE A 786 31.35 3.84 17.73
N SER A 787 30.35 4.56 18.25
CA SER A 787 29.48 4.08 19.33
C SER A 787 28.41 3.11 18.80
N GLN A 788 27.78 2.33 19.68
CA GLN A 788 26.68 1.43 19.31
C GLN A 788 25.54 2.17 18.59
N SER A 789 25.23 3.39 19.04
CA SER A 789 24.24 4.28 18.44
C SER A 789 24.61 4.66 17.00
N VAL A 790 25.86 5.04 16.73
CA VAL A 790 26.32 5.37 15.37
C VAL A 790 26.28 4.13 14.47
N ILE A 791 26.80 3.00 14.96
CA ILE A 791 26.81 1.72 14.21
C ILE A 791 25.38 1.33 13.81
N SER A 792 24.42 1.46 14.72
CA SER A 792 23.01 1.11 14.46
C SER A 792 22.32 1.96 13.39
N GLN A 793 22.91 3.12 13.04
CA GLN A 793 22.38 4.05 12.05
C GLN A 793 23.06 3.92 10.68
N LEU A 794 24.18 3.18 10.57
CA LEU A 794 24.93 3.09 9.32
C LEU A 794 24.12 2.43 8.19
N GLY A 795 23.33 1.40 8.51
CA GLY A 795 22.55 0.65 7.53
C GLY A 795 23.40 0.27 6.29
N ARG A 796 22.91 0.57 5.10
CA ARG A 796 23.58 0.27 3.81
C ARG A 796 24.88 1.04 3.59
N LEU A 797 25.18 2.10 4.35
CA LEU A 797 26.52 2.73 4.32
C LEU A 797 27.61 1.76 4.74
N ALA A 798 27.27 0.75 5.56
CA ALA A 798 28.20 -0.30 5.97
C ALA A 798 28.77 -1.09 4.79
N LYS A 799 28.10 -1.08 3.63
CA LYS A 799 28.62 -1.69 2.40
C LYS A 799 29.97 -1.13 1.98
N GLU A 800 30.22 0.15 2.25
CA GLU A 800 31.44 0.85 1.85
C GLU A 800 32.56 0.75 2.89
N LEU A 801 32.37 0.00 4.00
CA LEU A 801 33.42 -0.30 4.97
C LEU A 801 34.39 -1.34 4.40
N THR A 802 35.69 -1.13 4.61
CA THR A 802 36.68 -2.16 4.28
C THR A 802 36.60 -3.33 5.26
N VAL A 803 37.23 -4.45 4.91
CA VAL A 803 37.31 -5.64 5.77
C VAL A 803 38.00 -5.32 7.10
N GLU A 804 39.04 -4.50 7.07
CA GLU A 804 39.81 -4.06 8.24
C GLU A 804 38.97 -3.13 9.12
N GLU A 805 38.25 -2.19 8.50
CA GLU A 805 37.36 -1.29 9.22
C GLU A 805 36.23 -2.05 9.90
N LEU A 806 35.62 -3.01 9.21
CA LEU A 806 34.58 -3.87 9.77
C LEU A 806 35.11 -4.77 10.90
N SER A 807 36.37 -5.21 10.80
CA SER A 807 37.07 -5.97 11.85
C SER A 807 37.40 -5.14 13.09
N SER A 808 37.45 -3.82 12.94
CA SER A 808 37.77 -2.88 14.02
C SER A 808 36.56 -2.41 14.84
N LEU A 809 35.34 -2.71 14.37
CA LEU A 809 34.10 -2.36 15.05
C LEU A 809 33.96 -3.10 16.38
N ARG A 810 33.30 -2.46 17.34
CA ARG A 810 32.86 -3.12 18.58
C ARG A 810 31.38 -3.41 18.45
N LEU A 811 31.00 -4.67 18.25
CA LEU A 811 29.60 -5.08 18.09
C LEU A 811 29.13 -5.78 19.36
N THR A 812 28.75 -5.00 20.37
CA THR A 812 28.39 -5.53 21.70
C THR A 812 26.89 -5.63 21.92
N GLU A 813 26.09 -4.84 21.22
CA GLU A 813 24.63 -4.82 21.36
C GLU A 813 23.94 -5.47 20.15
N ARG A 814 22.92 -6.30 20.40
CA ARG A 814 22.13 -6.96 19.35
C ARG A 814 21.52 -5.97 18.35
N ARG A 815 21.20 -4.75 18.76
CA ARG A 815 20.69 -3.70 17.85
C ARG A 815 21.71 -3.28 16.78
N SER A 816 22.98 -3.18 17.15
CA SER A 816 24.05 -2.74 16.25
C SER A 816 24.45 -3.90 15.35
N ILE A 817 24.40 -5.13 15.87
CA ILE A 817 24.52 -6.36 15.07
C ILE A 817 23.38 -6.41 14.03
N ALA A 818 22.13 -6.22 14.45
CA ALA A 818 20.94 -6.22 13.58
C ALA A 818 21.02 -5.20 12.45
N ALA A 819 21.51 -3.98 12.72
CA ALA A 819 21.65 -2.95 11.69
C ALA A 819 22.64 -3.35 10.59
N LEU A 820 23.75 -4.03 10.93
CA LEU A 820 24.73 -4.53 9.96
C LEU A 820 24.29 -5.85 9.32
N GLY A 821 23.64 -6.71 10.10
CA GLY A 821 23.11 -8.00 9.66
C GLY A 821 21.96 -7.91 8.67
N ALA A 822 21.25 -6.77 8.65
CA ALA A 822 20.21 -6.48 7.68
C ALA A 822 20.72 -6.05 6.29
N VAL A 823 22.04 -5.82 6.12
CA VAL A 823 22.62 -5.34 4.85
C VAL A 823 22.86 -6.51 3.90
N SER A 824 21.99 -6.66 2.90
CA SER A 824 22.03 -7.74 1.90
C SER A 824 23.28 -7.72 1.00
N ASP A 825 23.82 -6.53 0.72
CA ASP A 825 24.78 -6.34 -0.38
C ASP A 825 26.24 -6.60 0.04
N LEU A 826 26.50 -7.01 1.28
CA LEU A 826 27.86 -7.26 1.78
C LEU A 826 28.54 -8.39 0.99
N SER A 827 29.82 -8.22 0.69
CA SER A 827 30.60 -9.29 0.03
C SER A 827 30.92 -10.43 0.99
N ASN A 828 31.20 -11.64 0.48
CA ASN A 828 31.57 -12.79 1.33
C ASN A 828 32.74 -12.51 2.28
N ARG A 829 33.71 -11.69 1.86
CA ARG A 829 34.83 -11.26 2.73
C ARG A 829 34.36 -10.33 3.86
N GLN A 830 33.45 -9.40 3.56
CA GLN A 830 32.84 -8.52 4.56
C GLN A 830 31.95 -9.33 5.52
N LEU A 831 31.15 -10.27 5.02
CA LEU A 831 30.33 -11.15 5.86
C LEU A 831 31.21 -11.94 6.84
N ALA A 832 32.31 -12.54 6.38
CA ALA A 832 33.24 -13.29 7.22
C ALA A 832 33.91 -12.43 8.30
N ALA A 833 34.34 -11.22 7.92
CA ALA A 833 34.90 -10.27 8.87
C ALA A 833 33.86 -9.81 9.91
N GLY A 834 32.64 -9.47 9.47
CA GLY A 834 31.54 -9.11 10.36
C GLY A 834 31.22 -10.21 11.37
N PHE A 835 31.07 -11.46 10.90
CA PHE A 835 30.82 -12.62 11.76
C PHE A 835 31.91 -12.76 12.84
N THR A 836 33.18 -12.68 12.42
CA THR A 836 34.33 -12.74 13.33
C THR A 836 34.33 -11.57 14.33
N THR A 837 33.98 -10.36 13.88
CA THR A 837 33.87 -9.18 14.73
C THR A 837 32.82 -9.36 15.83
N VAL A 838 31.67 -9.96 15.51
CA VAL A 838 30.62 -10.23 16.50
C VAL A 838 31.13 -11.19 17.58
N LEU A 839 31.76 -12.30 17.20
CA LEU A 839 32.34 -13.25 18.17
C LEU A 839 33.40 -12.57 19.05
N ASN A 840 34.32 -11.81 18.44
CA ASN A 840 35.38 -11.11 19.14
C ASN A 840 34.87 -10.04 20.11
N SER A 841 33.78 -9.35 19.75
CA SER A 841 33.19 -8.27 20.54
C SER A 841 32.34 -8.80 21.70
N THR A 842 31.55 -9.84 21.44
CA THR A 842 30.65 -10.47 22.44
C THR A 842 31.35 -11.46 23.35
N LYS A 843 32.56 -11.94 22.97
CA LYS A 843 33.31 -12.99 23.67
C LYS A 843 32.59 -14.35 23.71
N LEU A 844 31.68 -14.59 22.77
CA LEU A 844 30.95 -15.85 22.63
C LEU A 844 31.63 -16.77 21.63
N SER A 845 31.55 -18.08 21.87
CA SER A 845 31.86 -19.09 20.85
C SER A 845 30.65 -19.32 19.93
N PRO A 846 30.84 -19.87 18.71
CA PRO A 846 29.73 -20.21 17.81
C PRO A 846 28.63 -21.08 18.46
N SER A 847 28.99 -21.97 19.38
CA SER A 847 28.05 -22.82 20.12
C SER A 847 27.22 -22.10 21.18
N GLN A 848 27.63 -20.90 21.59
CA GLN A 848 26.96 -20.07 22.58
C GLN A 848 26.04 -19.01 21.95
N LEU A 849 25.94 -18.96 20.62
CA LEU A 849 25.05 -18.05 19.92
C LEU A 849 23.59 -18.48 20.15
N ASP A 850 22.83 -17.63 20.82
CA ASP A 850 21.39 -17.81 20.97
C ASP A 850 20.62 -17.41 19.70
N SER A 851 19.36 -17.83 19.62
CA SER A 851 18.46 -17.53 18.50
C SER A 851 18.35 -16.04 18.18
N SER A 852 18.27 -15.18 19.20
CA SER A 852 18.14 -13.74 19.00
C SER A 852 19.40 -13.07 18.43
N ILE A 853 20.60 -13.58 18.75
CA ILE A 853 21.86 -13.14 18.14
C ILE A 853 21.93 -13.60 16.69
N LEU A 854 21.53 -14.83 16.40
CA LEU A 854 21.48 -15.36 15.03
C LEU A 854 20.51 -14.57 14.14
N VAL A 855 19.32 -14.22 14.67
CA VAL A 855 18.37 -13.32 13.99
C VAL A 855 18.97 -11.94 13.79
N ALA A 856 19.71 -11.39 14.77
CA ALA A 856 20.40 -10.11 14.61
C ALA A 856 21.53 -10.19 13.56
N MET A 857 22.23 -11.31 13.43
CA MET A 857 23.27 -11.47 12.42
C MET A 857 22.69 -11.46 10.99
N GLY A 858 21.47 -11.95 10.76
CA GLY A 858 20.82 -11.89 9.45
C GLY A 858 21.71 -12.46 8.32
N TYR A 859 21.99 -11.65 7.29
CA TYR A 859 22.89 -12.02 6.18
C TYR A 859 24.31 -12.37 6.64
N MET A 860 24.78 -11.82 7.77
CA MET A 860 26.11 -12.04 8.34
C MET A 860 26.35 -13.50 8.76
N VAL A 861 25.31 -14.31 8.95
CA VAL A 861 25.43 -15.74 9.24
C VAL A 861 26.22 -16.48 8.14
N CYS A 862 26.09 -16.06 6.87
CA CYS A 862 26.85 -16.62 5.75
C CYS A 862 28.35 -16.27 5.77
N GLY A 863 28.81 -15.46 6.74
CA GLY A 863 30.23 -15.22 6.98
C GLY A 863 30.95 -16.35 7.72
N ALA A 864 30.22 -17.22 8.41
CA ALA A 864 30.79 -18.31 9.18
C ALA A 864 31.36 -19.42 8.28
N LYS A 865 32.47 -20.02 8.66
CA LYS A 865 33.01 -21.22 7.99
C LYS A 865 32.14 -22.43 8.31
N THR A 866 32.15 -23.45 7.45
CA THR A 866 31.38 -24.67 7.67
C THR A 866 31.78 -25.39 8.96
N THR A 867 33.04 -25.32 9.39
CA THR A 867 33.49 -25.81 10.70
C THR A 867 32.87 -25.06 11.89
N GLU A 868 32.69 -23.76 11.77
CA GLU A 868 32.06 -22.92 12.80
C GLU A 868 30.55 -23.13 12.81
N MET A 869 29.92 -23.20 11.64
CA MET A 869 28.49 -23.51 11.50
C MET A 869 28.13 -24.86 12.12
N LYS A 870 28.95 -25.91 11.92
CA LYS A 870 28.76 -27.22 12.56
C LYS A 870 28.73 -27.17 14.08
N SER A 871 29.34 -26.14 14.68
CA SER A 871 29.38 -25.96 16.13
C SER A 871 28.23 -25.10 16.66
N PHE A 872 27.37 -24.54 15.81
CA PHE A 872 26.16 -23.84 16.25
C PHE A 872 25.27 -24.77 17.07
N ASN A 873 24.56 -24.19 18.04
CA ASN A 873 23.52 -24.90 18.75
C ASN A 873 22.33 -25.16 17.80
N ALA A 874 22.07 -26.43 17.47
CA ALA A 874 21.02 -26.81 16.53
C ALA A 874 19.62 -26.31 16.92
N VAL A 875 19.31 -26.27 18.22
CA VAL A 875 18.02 -25.82 18.73
C VAL A 875 17.88 -24.30 18.59
N GLU A 876 18.91 -23.55 18.96
CA GLU A 876 18.89 -22.08 18.84
C GLU A 876 18.91 -21.64 17.37
N PHE A 877 19.66 -22.33 16.50
CA PHE A 877 19.61 -22.08 15.06
C PHE A 877 18.22 -22.35 14.49
N SER A 878 17.60 -23.48 14.85
CA SER A 878 16.25 -23.83 14.39
C SER A 878 15.16 -22.85 14.87
N LYS A 879 15.35 -22.16 15.99
CA LYS A 879 14.47 -21.06 16.42
C LYS A 879 14.70 -19.74 15.66
N ALA A 880 15.85 -19.59 15.00
CA ALA A 880 16.16 -18.40 14.20
C ALA A 880 15.69 -18.53 12.74
N VAL A 881 15.43 -19.75 12.25
CA VAL A 881 15.13 -20.00 10.83
C VAL A 881 13.84 -19.34 10.32
N LEU A 882 12.85 -19.08 11.18
CA LEU A 882 11.66 -18.30 10.81
C LEU A 882 12.03 -16.96 10.16
N TRP A 883 13.09 -16.32 10.65
CA TRP A 883 13.57 -15.03 10.14
C TRP A 883 14.66 -15.21 9.08
N LEU A 884 15.64 -16.10 9.32
CA LEU A 884 16.74 -16.30 8.36
C LEU A 884 16.25 -16.90 7.04
N GLY A 885 15.22 -17.76 7.08
CA GLY A 885 14.57 -18.38 5.92
C GLY A 885 13.83 -17.39 5.02
N GLN A 886 13.61 -16.15 5.47
CA GLN A 886 12.98 -15.08 4.68
C GLN A 886 14.01 -14.19 3.95
N LEU A 887 15.31 -14.37 4.23
CA LEU A 887 16.38 -13.57 3.64
C LEU A 887 16.97 -14.28 2.42
N LYS A 888 17.26 -13.56 1.33
CA LYS A 888 17.97 -14.13 0.17
C LYS A 888 19.47 -14.30 0.49
N LEU A 889 19.79 -15.31 1.29
CA LEU A 889 21.12 -15.53 1.85
C LEU A 889 22.19 -15.82 0.79
N SER A 890 23.30 -15.09 0.82
CA SER A 890 24.45 -15.28 -0.09
C SER A 890 25.40 -16.42 0.35
N CYS A 891 24.89 -17.42 1.06
CA CYS A 891 25.66 -18.57 1.53
C CYS A 891 26.09 -19.46 0.36
N SER A 892 27.26 -20.09 0.45
CA SER A 892 27.66 -21.15 -0.49
C SER A 892 26.81 -22.40 -0.31
N GLU A 893 26.83 -23.29 -1.30
CA GLU A 893 26.14 -24.58 -1.24
C GLU A 893 26.56 -25.40 -0.01
N GLU A 894 27.87 -25.55 0.24
CA GLU A 894 28.39 -26.28 1.41
C GLU A 894 27.94 -25.65 2.75
N GLN A 895 27.83 -24.32 2.80
CA GLN A 895 27.32 -23.60 3.96
C GLN A 895 25.83 -23.90 4.16
N LEU A 896 25.01 -23.79 3.11
CA LEU A 896 23.58 -24.09 3.18
C LEU A 896 23.33 -25.55 3.58
N GLU A 897 24.06 -26.50 3.02
CA GLU A 897 23.99 -27.92 3.40
C GLU A 897 24.36 -28.14 4.88
N THR A 898 25.40 -27.44 5.36
CA THR A 898 25.80 -27.51 6.77
C THR A 898 24.69 -26.97 7.69
N LEU A 899 24.06 -25.85 7.31
CA LEU A 899 22.96 -25.25 8.06
C LEU A 899 21.73 -26.16 8.07
N VAL A 900 21.36 -26.76 6.93
CA VAL A 900 20.30 -27.78 6.85
C VAL A 900 20.65 -28.98 7.73
N GLY A 901 21.92 -29.40 7.78
CA GLY A 901 22.40 -30.45 8.66
C GLY A 901 22.08 -30.21 10.14
N LEU A 902 22.18 -28.96 10.63
CA LEU A 902 21.80 -28.60 12.00
C LEU A 902 20.30 -28.82 12.26
N LEU A 903 19.46 -28.55 11.26
CA LEU A 903 18.01 -28.73 11.35
C LEU A 903 17.61 -30.20 11.49
N THR A 904 18.47 -31.12 11.02
CA THR A 904 18.23 -32.57 11.12
C THR A 904 18.46 -33.15 12.51
N HIS A 905 18.99 -32.37 13.44
CA HIS A 905 19.26 -32.80 14.79
C HIS A 905 17.97 -33.29 15.49
N SER A 906 18.07 -34.31 16.35
CA SER A 906 16.90 -34.93 17.00
C SER A 906 16.14 -34.00 17.95
N LEU A 907 16.81 -32.98 18.47
CA LEU A 907 16.20 -31.91 19.28
C LEU A 907 15.69 -30.71 18.44
N ALA A 908 15.91 -30.74 17.12
CA ALA A 908 15.42 -29.77 16.16
C ALA A 908 14.21 -30.37 15.40
N PHE A 909 14.24 -30.42 14.06
CA PHE A 909 13.16 -30.98 13.25
C PHE A 909 13.32 -32.47 12.94
N GLY A 910 14.43 -33.10 13.33
CA GLY A 910 14.70 -34.51 13.04
C GLY A 910 15.03 -34.77 11.56
N PRO A 911 15.07 -36.04 11.10
CA PRO A 911 15.49 -36.37 9.75
C PRO A 911 14.58 -35.77 8.67
N ILE A 912 15.13 -35.41 7.51
CA ILE A 912 14.38 -34.74 6.42
C ILE A 912 13.15 -35.54 5.96
N SER A 913 13.21 -36.87 6.05
CA SER A 913 12.10 -37.75 5.69
C SER A 913 10.85 -37.59 6.57
N THR A 914 10.97 -36.97 7.75
CA THR A 914 9.84 -36.67 8.64
C THR A 914 9.33 -35.23 8.49
N TRP A 915 9.96 -34.41 7.63
CA TRP A 915 9.55 -33.02 7.45
C TRP A 915 8.30 -32.93 6.58
N GLY A 916 7.28 -32.24 7.10
CA GLY A 916 6.07 -31.88 6.37
C GLY A 916 6.15 -30.48 5.75
N THR A 917 5.04 -30.06 5.15
CA THR A 917 4.90 -28.72 4.54
C THR A 917 5.17 -27.60 5.55
N ASP A 918 4.84 -27.80 6.83
CA ASP A 918 5.10 -26.88 7.93
C ASP A 918 6.58 -26.55 8.10
N VAL A 919 7.45 -27.57 8.16
CA VAL A 919 8.90 -27.37 8.30
C VAL A 919 9.47 -26.70 7.05
N PHE A 920 9.03 -27.09 5.85
CA PHE A 920 9.49 -26.47 4.61
C PHE A 920 9.13 -24.98 4.51
N ILE A 921 7.93 -24.60 4.95
CA ILE A 921 7.52 -23.19 5.03
C ILE A 921 8.38 -22.44 6.07
N GLU A 922 8.64 -23.03 7.24
CA GLU A 922 9.43 -22.42 8.32
C GLU A 922 10.89 -22.15 7.92
N ILE A 923 11.53 -23.08 7.20
CA ILE A 923 12.96 -22.96 6.83
C ILE A 923 13.20 -22.05 5.62
N GLY A 924 12.16 -21.81 4.80
CA GLY A 924 12.20 -20.92 3.65
C GLY A 924 13.38 -21.17 2.72
N VAL A 925 14.19 -20.13 2.47
CA VAL A 925 15.36 -20.18 1.56
C VAL A 925 16.38 -21.26 1.90
N LEU A 926 16.45 -21.72 3.15
CA LEU A 926 17.40 -22.76 3.56
C LEU A 926 17.09 -24.10 2.88
N ALA A 927 15.86 -24.30 2.37
CA ALA A 927 15.51 -25.48 1.56
C ALA A 927 16.40 -25.65 0.31
N ALA A 928 17.02 -24.59 -0.20
CA ALA A 928 17.98 -24.67 -1.29
C ALA A 928 19.25 -25.48 -0.92
N GLY A 929 19.54 -25.63 0.38
CA GLY A 929 20.64 -26.42 0.93
C GLY A 929 20.33 -27.89 1.17
N LEU A 930 19.17 -28.41 0.72
CA LEU A 930 18.86 -29.83 0.88
C LEU A 930 19.84 -30.70 0.09
N PRO A 931 20.40 -31.78 0.67
CA PRO A 931 21.32 -32.66 -0.07
C PRO A 931 20.62 -33.34 -1.26
N ASP A 932 21.40 -33.68 -2.31
CA ASP A 932 20.87 -34.13 -3.61
C ASP A 932 19.92 -35.33 -3.51
N PHE A 933 20.26 -36.30 -2.64
CA PHE A 933 19.43 -37.49 -2.42
C PHE A 933 18.08 -37.13 -1.79
N ALA A 934 18.03 -36.11 -0.93
CA ALA A 934 16.79 -35.65 -0.31
C ALA A 934 15.96 -34.83 -1.30
N MET A 935 16.60 -33.94 -2.06
CA MET A 935 15.96 -33.14 -3.11
C MET A 935 15.32 -34.03 -4.18
N SER A 936 16.02 -35.08 -4.61
CA SER A 936 15.52 -36.06 -5.60
C SER A 936 14.37 -36.93 -5.08
N ALA A 937 14.19 -37.02 -3.76
CA ALA A 937 13.17 -37.82 -3.10
C ALA A 937 11.97 -36.99 -2.63
N LEU A 938 11.94 -35.67 -2.87
CA LEU A 938 10.87 -34.79 -2.42
C LEU A 938 9.50 -35.24 -2.96
N VAL A 939 8.54 -35.34 -2.04
CA VAL A 939 7.14 -35.60 -2.36
C VAL A 939 6.36 -34.32 -2.58
N LYS A 940 5.13 -34.44 -3.10
CA LYS A 940 4.26 -33.31 -3.43
C LYS A 940 4.10 -32.34 -2.26
N GLU A 941 3.78 -32.85 -1.08
CA GLU A 941 3.52 -32.05 0.13
C GLU A 941 4.75 -31.26 0.58
N GLN A 942 5.95 -31.79 0.33
CA GLN A 942 7.22 -31.12 0.64
C GLN A 942 7.53 -30.04 -0.40
N ILE A 943 7.35 -30.33 -1.69
CA ILE A 943 7.52 -29.37 -2.79
C ILE A 943 6.58 -28.18 -2.60
N GLU A 944 5.34 -28.43 -2.18
CA GLU A 944 4.37 -27.36 -1.89
C GLU A 944 4.88 -26.37 -0.83
N GLY A 945 5.66 -26.82 0.16
CA GLY A 945 6.20 -25.95 1.20
C GLY A 945 7.46 -25.17 0.80
N ILE A 946 8.08 -25.46 -0.35
CA ILE A 946 9.31 -24.75 -0.79
C ILE A 946 8.94 -23.34 -1.26
N THR A 947 9.60 -22.32 -0.75
CA THR A 947 9.30 -20.94 -1.16
C THR A 947 9.81 -20.66 -2.59
N PRO A 948 9.16 -19.77 -3.36
CA PRO A 948 9.66 -19.34 -4.66
C PRO A 948 11.11 -18.81 -4.59
N GLU A 949 11.45 -18.08 -3.54
CA GLU A 949 12.80 -17.57 -3.29
C GLU A 949 13.80 -18.72 -3.13
N ALA A 950 13.44 -19.79 -2.41
CA ALA A 950 14.29 -20.99 -2.29
C ALA A 950 14.52 -21.65 -3.65
N ILE A 951 13.49 -21.76 -4.51
CA ILE A 951 13.63 -22.27 -5.88
C ILE A 951 14.67 -21.46 -6.66
N SER A 952 14.59 -20.13 -6.61
CA SER A 952 15.54 -19.24 -7.31
C SER A 952 16.99 -19.34 -6.82
N MET A 953 17.20 -19.91 -5.62
CA MET A 953 18.52 -20.04 -4.99
C MET A 953 19.18 -21.40 -5.24
N ILE A 954 18.48 -22.38 -5.80
CA ILE A 954 19.07 -23.70 -6.13
C ILE A 954 20.09 -23.51 -7.26
N PRO A 955 21.35 -23.99 -7.13
CA PRO A 955 22.33 -23.88 -8.20
C PRO A 955 21.84 -24.53 -9.51
N PRO A 956 22.10 -23.96 -10.71
CA PRO A 956 21.59 -24.50 -11.98
C PRO A 956 21.87 -25.99 -12.19
N GLU A 957 23.12 -26.42 -11.98
CA GLU A 957 23.51 -27.83 -12.15
C GLU A 957 22.75 -28.76 -11.21
N ARG A 958 22.59 -28.35 -9.95
CA ARG A 958 21.81 -29.10 -8.95
C ARG A 958 20.33 -29.13 -9.30
N PHE A 959 19.77 -28.00 -9.73
CA PHE A 959 18.38 -27.90 -10.17
C PHE A 959 18.10 -28.88 -11.32
N TYR A 960 19.01 -28.97 -12.29
CA TYR A 960 18.93 -29.92 -13.40
C TYR A 960 18.98 -31.38 -12.94
N VAL A 961 19.94 -31.75 -12.07
CA VAL A 961 20.16 -33.15 -11.68
C VAL A 961 19.13 -33.63 -10.65
N ALA A 962 18.80 -32.81 -9.66
CA ALA A 962 18.01 -33.22 -8.51
C ALA A 962 16.50 -33.17 -8.73
N LEU A 963 16.01 -32.35 -9.68
CA LEU A 963 14.58 -32.19 -9.94
C LEU A 963 14.17 -32.79 -11.28
N ASN A 964 13.44 -33.90 -11.21
CA ASN A 964 12.95 -34.57 -12.40
C ASN A 964 11.69 -33.87 -12.98
N PRO A 965 11.30 -34.15 -14.25
CA PRO A 965 10.14 -33.52 -14.88
C PRO A 965 8.83 -33.66 -14.08
N ARG A 966 8.65 -34.76 -13.34
CA ARG A 966 7.46 -34.98 -12.51
C ARG A 966 7.45 -34.01 -11.33
N GLN A 967 8.58 -33.79 -10.66
CA GLN A 967 8.68 -32.82 -9.56
C GLN A 967 8.45 -31.39 -10.06
N ILE A 968 9.03 -31.01 -11.19
CA ILE A 968 8.80 -29.68 -11.81
C ILE A 968 7.32 -29.47 -12.12
N SER A 969 6.61 -30.50 -12.60
CA SER A 969 5.17 -30.40 -12.87
C SER A 969 4.30 -30.19 -11.62
N LEU A 970 4.84 -30.43 -10.42
CA LEU A 970 4.15 -30.21 -9.14
C LEU A 970 4.29 -28.77 -8.64
N PHE A 971 5.11 -27.94 -9.28
CA PHE A 971 5.32 -26.56 -8.85
C PHE A 971 4.02 -25.74 -8.86
N SER A 972 3.96 -24.79 -7.94
CA SER A 972 3.03 -23.67 -8.03
C SER A 972 3.45 -22.74 -9.18
N TYR A 973 2.54 -21.85 -9.59
CA TYR A 973 2.87 -20.87 -10.61
C TYR A 973 4.01 -19.94 -10.14
N GLU A 974 3.96 -19.50 -8.89
CA GLU A 974 4.95 -18.61 -8.27
C GLU A 974 6.33 -19.28 -8.20
N GLN A 975 6.39 -20.56 -7.82
CA GLN A 975 7.62 -21.35 -7.85
C GLN A 975 8.17 -21.47 -9.27
N ALA A 976 7.32 -21.74 -10.26
CA ALA A 976 7.73 -21.86 -11.66
C ALA A 976 8.25 -20.54 -12.24
N THR A 977 7.66 -19.40 -11.86
CA THR A 977 8.14 -18.07 -12.28
C THR A 977 9.43 -17.65 -11.59
N ALA A 978 9.75 -18.23 -10.43
CA ALA A 978 10.98 -17.95 -9.70
C ALA A 978 12.19 -18.73 -10.25
N VAL A 979 11.98 -19.67 -11.17
CA VAL A 979 13.07 -20.35 -11.89
C VAL A 979 13.84 -19.30 -12.69
N THR A 980 15.15 -19.21 -12.45
CA THR A 980 16.00 -18.19 -13.09
C THR A 980 16.36 -18.57 -14.53
N ASP A 981 16.79 -17.58 -15.32
CA ASP A 981 17.24 -17.81 -16.70
C ASP A 981 18.44 -18.77 -16.74
N GLU A 982 19.33 -18.70 -15.75
CA GLU A 982 20.48 -19.62 -15.63
C GLU A 982 20.02 -21.05 -15.39
N GLN A 983 19.05 -21.26 -14.49
CA GLN A 983 18.46 -22.57 -14.24
C GLN A 983 17.73 -23.09 -15.50
N LEU A 984 16.96 -22.24 -16.18
CA LEU A 984 16.24 -22.61 -17.40
C LEU A 984 17.17 -23.04 -18.54
N SER A 985 18.35 -22.41 -18.63
CA SER A 985 19.32 -22.67 -19.69
C SER A 985 19.88 -24.10 -19.66
N VAL A 986 20.04 -24.69 -18.47
CA VAL A 986 20.62 -26.03 -18.28
C VAL A 986 19.59 -27.16 -18.34
N LEU A 987 18.29 -26.86 -18.28
CA LEU A 987 17.23 -27.87 -18.32
C LEU A 987 17.20 -28.67 -19.63
N SER A 988 16.89 -29.96 -19.53
CA SER A 988 16.53 -30.79 -20.68
C SER A 988 15.22 -30.34 -21.32
N ASP A 989 14.98 -30.68 -22.59
CA ASP A 989 13.74 -30.33 -23.30
C ASP A 989 12.47 -30.84 -22.59
N VAL A 990 12.56 -32.01 -21.92
CA VAL A 990 11.44 -32.57 -21.15
C VAL A 990 11.18 -31.76 -19.88
N GLN A 991 12.23 -31.33 -19.17
CA GLN A 991 12.09 -30.47 -17.99
C GLN A 991 11.56 -29.08 -18.37
N ARG A 992 12.05 -28.49 -19.48
CA ARG A 992 11.53 -27.22 -20.02
C ARG A 992 10.05 -27.34 -20.38
N THR A 993 9.65 -28.45 -20.99
CA THR A 993 8.25 -28.73 -21.31
C THR A 993 7.41 -28.84 -20.03
N ALA A 994 7.89 -29.54 -19.01
CA ALA A 994 7.20 -29.65 -17.72
C ALA A 994 7.00 -28.28 -17.05
N LEU A 995 8.04 -27.44 -17.05
CA LEU A 995 7.96 -26.07 -16.53
C LEU A 995 6.98 -25.22 -17.35
N ALA A 996 7.06 -25.29 -18.68
CA ALA A 996 6.15 -24.57 -19.57
C ALA A 996 4.70 -24.96 -19.28
N MET A 997 4.39 -26.24 -19.08
CA MET A 997 3.03 -26.71 -18.75
C MET A 997 2.47 -26.08 -17.46
N VAL A 998 3.31 -25.71 -16.49
CA VAL A 998 2.87 -24.99 -15.28
C VAL A 998 2.52 -23.53 -15.59
N LEU A 999 3.30 -22.87 -16.45
CA LEU A 999 3.12 -21.45 -16.82
C LEU A 999 1.99 -21.22 -17.84
N THR A 1000 1.79 -22.17 -18.75
CA THR A 1000 0.90 -22.04 -19.92
C THR A 1000 -0.55 -21.65 -19.58
N PRO A 1001 -1.21 -22.28 -18.57
CA PRO A 1001 -2.59 -21.95 -18.21
C PRO A 1001 -2.79 -20.49 -17.76
N TRP A 1002 -1.70 -19.80 -17.43
CA TRP A 1002 -1.66 -18.46 -16.86
C TRP A 1002 -1.24 -17.39 -17.87
N GLU A 1003 -0.38 -17.73 -18.83
CA GLU A 1003 0.14 -16.79 -19.84
C GLU A 1003 -0.62 -16.81 -21.17
N ASN A 1004 -1.58 -17.71 -21.36
CA ASN A 1004 -2.32 -17.88 -22.62
C ASN A 1004 -1.40 -18.11 -23.84
N ARG A 1005 -0.30 -18.83 -23.64
CA ARG A 1005 0.58 -19.29 -24.72
C ARG A 1005 0.18 -20.72 -25.11
N PRO A 1006 0.30 -21.15 -26.38
CA PRO A 1006 0.24 -22.57 -26.69
C PRO A 1006 1.56 -23.24 -26.28
N VAL A 1007 1.50 -24.47 -25.75
CA VAL A 1007 2.72 -25.28 -25.51
C VAL A 1007 3.32 -25.62 -26.87
N ASP A 1008 4.52 -25.12 -27.17
CA ASP A 1008 5.24 -25.57 -28.35
C ASP A 1008 5.83 -26.97 -28.10
N PHE A 1009 5.11 -28.00 -28.55
CA PHE A 1009 5.54 -29.40 -28.45
C PHE A 1009 6.73 -29.73 -29.38
N ARG A 1010 7.24 -28.77 -30.17
CA ARG A 1010 8.29 -29.01 -31.15
C ARG A 1010 9.40 -27.98 -30.99
N GLY A 1011 10.26 -28.17 -29.99
CA GLY A 1011 11.45 -27.34 -29.71
C GLY A 1011 12.16 -26.79 -30.96
N LYS A 1012 11.69 -25.66 -31.45
CA LYS A 1012 12.28 -24.89 -32.54
C LYS A 1012 12.22 -23.43 -32.15
N SER A 1013 13.42 -22.85 -32.12
CA SER A 1013 13.75 -21.49 -31.73
C SER A 1013 12.84 -20.43 -32.37
N SER A 1014 12.43 -19.47 -31.55
CA SER A 1014 12.10 -18.07 -31.88
C SER A 1014 11.53 -17.78 -33.27
N GLY A 1015 10.22 -17.94 -33.42
CA GLY A 1015 9.44 -17.15 -34.38
C GLY A 1015 8.57 -16.17 -33.60
N LEU A 1016 8.94 -14.88 -33.59
CA LEU A 1016 8.03 -13.83 -33.14
C LEU A 1016 6.69 -14.02 -33.85
N ALA A 1017 5.62 -14.26 -33.09
CA ALA A 1017 4.27 -14.07 -33.57
C ALA A 1017 4.08 -12.56 -33.75
N LEU A 1018 4.58 -12.04 -34.88
CA LEU A 1018 4.21 -10.74 -35.40
C LEU A 1018 2.69 -10.78 -35.60
N SER A 1019 1.96 -10.07 -34.73
CA SER A 1019 0.59 -9.69 -35.03
C SER A 1019 0.62 -9.00 -36.39
N HIS A 1020 0.00 -9.58 -37.40
CA HIS A 1020 -0.06 -8.96 -38.71
C HIS A 1020 -0.84 -7.65 -38.57
N SER A 1021 -0.12 -6.53 -38.72
CA SER A 1021 -0.76 -5.23 -38.94
C SER A 1021 -1.68 -5.38 -40.16
N PRO A 1022 -2.96 -4.96 -40.08
CA PRO A 1022 -3.86 -4.98 -41.23
C PRO A 1022 -3.30 -4.17 -42.41
N LEU A 1023 -2.40 -3.20 -42.14
CA LEU A 1023 -1.65 -2.46 -43.15
C LEU A 1023 -0.68 -3.36 -43.94
N CYS A 1024 -0.05 -4.36 -43.32
CA CYS A 1024 0.83 -5.32 -44.00
C CYS A 1024 0.06 -6.29 -44.90
N LEU A 1025 -1.15 -6.67 -44.52
CA LEU A 1025 -2.03 -7.49 -45.38
C LEU A 1025 -2.52 -6.68 -46.59
N ILE A 1026 -2.85 -5.40 -46.39
CA ILE A 1026 -3.26 -4.49 -47.48
C ILE A 1026 -2.09 -4.19 -48.42
N LEU A 1027 -0.89 -3.92 -47.89
CA LEU A 1027 0.33 -3.72 -48.70
C LEU A 1027 0.78 -5.02 -49.40
N GLY A 1028 0.62 -6.18 -48.76
CA GLY A 1028 0.88 -7.49 -49.36
C GLY A 1028 -0.08 -7.81 -50.50
N LEU A 1029 -1.37 -7.51 -50.35
CA LEU A 1029 -2.38 -7.64 -51.40
C LEU A 1029 -2.15 -6.66 -52.57
N LEU A 1030 -1.72 -5.42 -52.28
CA LEU A 1030 -1.34 -4.44 -53.31
C LEU A 1030 -0.09 -4.86 -54.09
N MET A 1031 0.90 -5.45 -53.43
CA MET A 1031 2.09 -6.00 -54.10
C MET A 1031 1.77 -7.24 -54.93
N LEU A 1032 0.83 -8.10 -54.50
CA LEU A 1032 0.36 -9.24 -55.28
C LEU A 1032 -0.47 -8.83 -56.52
N LEU A 1033 -1.19 -7.70 -56.45
CA LEU A 1033 -1.91 -7.14 -57.59
C LEU A 1033 -0.99 -6.48 -58.64
N MET A 1034 0.27 -6.17 -58.28
CA MET A 1034 1.28 -5.59 -59.18
C MET A 1034 2.17 -6.64 -59.87
N VAL A 1035 2.05 -7.93 -59.52
CA VAL A 1035 3.00 -9.01 -59.95
C VAL A 1035 2.31 -10.22 -60.62
N LEU A 1036 1.12 -10.04 -61.19
CA LEU A 1036 0.54 -11.06 -62.11
C LEU A 1036 0.80 -10.66 -63.57
N PRO A 1037 1.60 -11.44 -64.33
CA PRO A 1037 1.89 -11.16 -65.74
C PRO A 1037 0.72 -11.60 -66.61
N CYS A 1038 0.30 -10.73 -67.55
CA CYS A 1038 -0.56 -11.10 -68.67
C CYS A 1038 0.14 -12.17 -69.54
N PRO A 1039 -0.55 -13.26 -69.94
CA PRO A 1039 -0.13 -14.07 -71.06
C PRO A 1039 -0.84 -13.64 -72.37
N ASP A 1040 0.00 -13.37 -73.36
CA ASP A 1040 -0.14 -13.59 -74.81
C ASP A 1040 -1.32 -12.99 -75.60
N LEU A 1041 -1.05 -12.04 -76.52
CA LEU A 1041 -0.73 -12.36 -77.94
C LEU A 1041 -0.52 -11.07 -78.79
N CYS A 1042 0.34 -11.23 -79.82
CA CYS A 1042 0.50 -10.43 -81.05
C CYS A 1042 1.61 -9.35 -81.13
N CYS A 1043 2.76 -9.76 -81.71
CA CYS A 1043 3.60 -8.96 -82.63
C CYS A 1043 2.81 -8.59 -83.91
N PRO A 1044 3.34 -7.83 -84.92
CA PRO A 1044 4.64 -7.14 -85.05
C PRO A 1044 4.55 -5.69 -85.62
N GLY A 1045 5.68 -4.99 -85.72
CA GLY A 1045 5.94 -4.10 -86.86
C GLY A 1045 6.35 -2.66 -86.55
N THR A 1046 7.52 -2.31 -87.10
CA THR A 1046 8.19 -0.99 -87.25
C THR A 1046 8.75 -0.31 -86.01
#